data_AF-A0A969SVC7-F1
#
_entry.id   AF-A0A969SVC7-F1
#
_cell.length_a   1.000
_cell.length_b   1.000
_cell.length_c   1.000
_cell.angle_alpha   90.00
_cell.angle_beta   90.00
_cell.angle_gamma   90.00
#
_symmetry.space_group_name_H-M   'P 1'
#
loop_
_entity.id
_entity.type
_entity.pdbx_description
1 polymer ?
#
loop_
_entity_poly.entity_id
_entity_poly.type
_entity_poly.pdbx_seq_one_letter_code
_entity_poly.pdbx_strand_id
1 'polypeptide(L)'
;MLTLTPVAIAAENLPMPDPAFNGKIGIYYTSSEPDPDLLRPVEAEADAPNVLLVLIDDAGFGASSTFGGSIATPVLDRLAENGLRYNRFHTTALCSPTRAALLTGRNHHSVASGTIQELATGYPGYSGLIPQSTATIGQILRENGYSTACFGKNHNVPDNLTSSVGPFDRWPNGLGFDYFYGFIGGETDQWYPTLYENQNPVEQTVFPEQGYNLTHDLADKAIAWIRYEKSIAPERPFFAYVAPGAVHAPHQPPAKYVEKYKGKFDHGWDKEREIIFERQKKMGVIPAKTELTPRPEQMPAWDSFSPEDQKVLAREMETYAGFLEYTDYEMGRVMDAIADLEELDNTLIIYIVGDNGSSAEGSLIGTCNEMLNLNGLNLTMEDNRRCYDIWGGPETSPHFAVSWAWAMDTPFRWTKQVASYFGGTRNAMVVSWPEKIKEKNGLRDQFHHVIDIAPTLYEVAGIEAPRFHNGIPQKPIEGVSMAYSFESNGAKAEDARQTQYFEMFGHRALYDNGWMAAAFHNRVPWVTAGTVPFDQDQWELFNLDEDFSQAKDLSTEQPEKLEEMQAQFLLEGGKYGVFPLDDRFAERTDVTLRPSFTSGRDHFEFFPGMTNLSEGTAPNVKNLSHSIAADLVIPEQGAEGVILAMGGTTGGYTLFIKDGKLTYDYNWFDLERTAITSATEVPTGKVNVRFDFDYDGDGAGKGGKGTLFINNRKVAEERINKTVAGRFGVDTFGVGLDTQAPVSKAYKPPFKFTGEIEKVTIDIKS
;
A
#
# COMPACT_ATOMS: atom_id res chain seq x y z
N MET A 1 -40.04 -32.13 -23.83
CA MET A 1 -39.15 -31.80 -22.70
C MET A 1 -39.32 -30.31 -22.45
N LEU A 2 -39.69 -29.91 -21.23
CA LEU A 2 -39.79 -28.50 -20.85
C LEU A 2 -38.37 -27.92 -20.76
N THR A 3 -37.99 -27.11 -21.75
CA THR A 3 -36.82 -26.24 -21.68
C THR A 3 -37.23 -24.93 -21.01
N LEU A 4 -37.05 -24.87 -19.70
CA LEU A 4 -36.93 -23.63 -18.96
C LEU A 4 -35.49 -23.54 -18.50
N THR A 5 -34.62 -22.96 -19.31
CA THR A 5 -33.34 -22.45 -18.80
C THR A 5 -33.56 -20.96 -18.52
N PRO A 6 -33.29 -20.47 -17.30
CA PRO A 6 -33.65 -19.13 -16.89
C PRO A 6 -32.43 -18.24 -17.11
N VAL A 7 -32.45 -17.40 -18.15
CA VAL A 7 -31.42 -16.35 -18.31
C VAL A 7 -31.32 -15.49 -17.03
N ALA A 8 -32.44 -15.32 -16.32
CA ALA A 8 -32.50 -14.59 -15.05
C ALA A 8 -31.87 -15.29 -13.82
N ILE A 9 -31.60 -16.61 -13.84
CA ILE A 9 -30.94 -17.31 -12.72
C ILE A 9 -29.42 -17.38 -12.94
N ALA A 10 -28.94 -17.23 -14.18
CA ALA A 10 -27.51 -17.29 -14.52
C ALA A 10 -26.74 -16.04 -14.05
N ALA A 11 -27.33 -14.83 -14.15
CA ALA A 11 -26.69 -13.60 -13.68
C ALA A 11 -26.57 -13.52 -12.14
N GLU A 12 -27.40 -14.27 -11.41
CA GLU A 12 -27.37 -14.27 -9.93
C GLU A 12 -26.22 -15.13 -9.33
N ASN A 13 -25.58 -15.99 -10.13
CA ASN A 13 -24.58 -16.95 -9.66
C ASN A 13 -23.35 -16.97 -10.57
N LEU A 14 -22.18 -16.61 -10.01
CA LEU A 14 -20.89 -16.69 -10.70
C LEU A 14 -20.02 -17.82 -10.10
N PRO A 15 -19.24 -18.57 -10.90
CA PRO A 15 -19.23 -18.56 -12.36
C PRO A 15 -20.56 -19.05 -12.93
N MET A 16 -20.86 -18.64 -14.17
CA MET A 16 -22.05 -19.11 -14.88
C MET A 16 -22.03 -20.64 -15.04
N PRO A 17 -23.19 -21.33 -15.01
CA PRO A 17 -23.26 -22.75 -15.27
C PRO A 17 -22.73 -23.13 -16.66
N ASP A 18 -22.16 -24.33 -16.79
CA ASP A 18 -21.71 -24.85 -18.08
C ASP A 18 -22.84 -24.76 -19.14
N PRO A 19 -22.55 -24.22 -20.34
CA PRO A 19 -23.54 -24.13 -21.40
C PRO A 19 -23.97 -25.53 -21.87
N ALA A 20 -25.24 -25.67 -22.25
CA ALA A 20 -25.75 -26.93 -22.77
C ALA A 20 -25.19 -27.21 -24.18
N PHE A 21 -24.77 -28.44 -24.45
CA PHE A 21 -24.33 -28.87 -25.78
C PHE A 21 -25.50 -28.83 -26.78
N ASN A 22 -25.36 -28.04 -27.85
CA ASN A 22 -26.37 -27.87 -28.90
C ASN A 22 -26.02 -28.62 -30.20
N GLY A 23 -24.91 -29.33 -30.24
CA GLY A 23 -24.52 -30.16 -31.38
C GLY A 23 -25.28 -31.49 -31.43
N LYS A 24 -24.72 -32.45 -32.18
CA LYS A 24 -25.27 -33.80 -32.32
C LYS A 24 -24.23 -34.85 -31.97
N ILE A 25 -24.61 -35.83 -31.13
CA ILE A 25 -23.73 -36.95 -30.77
C ILE A 25 -24.21 -38.22 -31.49
N GLY A 26 -23.41 -38.70 -32.44
CA GLY A 26 -23.49 -40.04 -33.01
C GLY A 26 -22.45 -41.00 -32.41
N ILE A 27 -22.41 -42.25 -32.88
CA ILE A 27 -21.44 -43.26 -32.39
C ILE A 27 -20.00 -42.90 -32.80
N TYR A 28 -19.82 -42.27 -33.97
CA TYR A 28 -18.53 -41.84 -34.51
C TYR A 28 -18.53 -40.34 -34.79
N TYR A 29 -17.36 -39.69 -34.80
CA TYR A 29 -17.25 -38.25 -35.09
C TYR A 29 -17.83 -37.88 -36.47
N THR A 30 -17.77 -38.78 -37.44
CA THR A 30 -18.36 -38.61 -38.78
C THR A 30 -19.89 -38.62 -38.77
N SER A 31 -20.51 -39.05 -37.67
CA SER A 31 -21.97 -39.03 -37.44
C SER A 31 -22.39 -38.02 -36.36
N SER A 32 -21.44 -37.22 -35.87
CA SER A 32 -21.63 -36.19 -34.87
C SER A 32 -21.46 -34.80 -35.48
N GLU A 33 -22.06 -33.79 -34.87
CA GLU A 33 -21.87 -32.38 -35.18
C GLU A 33 -21.35 -31.72 -33.90
N PRO A 34 -20.13 -31.15 -33.89
CA PRO A 34 -19.62 -30.45 -32.72
C PRO A 34 -20.39 -29.15 -32.48
N ASP A 35 -20.40 -28.71 -31.24
CA ASP A 35 -20.86 -27.38 -30.85
C ASP A 35 -19.63 -26.52 -30.54
N PRO A 36 -19.15 -25.70 -31.49
CA PRO A 36 -18.00 -24.83 -31.24
C PRO A 36 -18.32 -23.70 -30.25
N ASP A 37 -19.59 -23.39 -30.01
CA ASP A 37 -19.97 -22.28 -29.14
C ASP A 37 -19.73 -22.61 -27.66
N LEU A 38 -19.69 -23.90 -27.29
CA LEU A 38 -19.24 -24.35 -25.97
C LEU A 38 -17.78 -24.00 -25.65
N LEU A 39 -16.97 -23.71 -26.67
CA LEU A 39 -15.56 -23.39 -26.51
C LEU A 39 -15.32 -21.87 -26.46
N ARG A 40 -16.36 -21.06 -26.63
CA ARG A 40 -16.23 -19.61 -26.54
C ARG A 40 -16.04 -19.18 -25.09
N PRO A 41 -15.13 -18.24 -24.80
CA PRO A 41 -15.07 -17.64 -23.49
C PRO A 41 -16.35 -16.84 -23.21
N VAL A 42 -16.59 -16.53 -21.94
CA VAL A 42 -17.60 -15.54 -21.57
C VAL A 42 -17.23 -14.21 -22.23
N GLU A 43 -18.20 -13.61 -22.93
CA GLU A 43 -18.07 -12.30 -23.55
C GLU A 43 -18.68 -11.25 -22.62
N ALA A 44 -18.07 -10.06 -22.55
CA ALA A 44 -18.65 -8.91 -21.86
C ALA A 44 -19.81 -8.34 -22.68
N GLU A 45 -20.62 -7.47 -22.06
CA GLU A 45 -21.63 -6.71 -22.78
C GLU A 45 -21.00 -5.89 -23.91
N ALA A 46 -21.67 -5.78 -25.06
CA ALA A 46 -21.08 -5.24 -26.29
C ALA A 46 -20.58 -3.79 -26.17
N ASP A 47 -21.18 -3.00 -25.28
CA ASP A 47 -20.83 -1.59 -25.04
C ASP A 47 -20.05 -1.40 -23.72
N ALA A 48 -19.54 -2.48 -23.13
CA ALA A 48 -18.82 -2.42 -21.87
C ALA A 48 -17.49 -1.66 -22.04
N PRO A 49 -17.18 -0.67 -21.18
CA PRO A 49 -15.97 0.11 -21.33
C PRO A 49 -14.73 -0.67 -20.89
N ASN A 50 -13.58 -0.33 -21.45
CA ASN A 50 -12.32 -0.60 -20.76
C ASN A 50 -12.27 0.24 -19.48
N VAL A 51 -11.58 -0.24 -18.46
CA VAL A 51 -11.42 0.47 -17.19
C VAL A 51 -9.95 0.59 -16.84
N LEU A 52 -9.48 1.82 -16.66
CA LEU A 52 -8.20 2.12 -16.02
C LEU A 52 -8.49 2.78 -14.67
N LEU A 53 -8.17 2.07 -13.58
CA LEU A 53 -8.30 2.57 -12.22
C LEU A 53 -6.90 2.85 -11.65
N VAL A 54 -6.58 4.13 -11.44
CA VAL A 54 -5.34 4.57 -10.83
C VAL A 54 -5.59 4.95 -9.37
N LEU A 55 -4.80 4.38 -8.45
CA LEU A 55 -4.85 4.71 -7.03
C LEU A 55 -3.44 5.05 -6.53
N ILE A 56 -3.20 6.33 -6.25
CA ILE A 56 -1.94 6.80 -5.69
C ILE A 56 -1.95 6.59 -4.16
N ASP A 57 -0.80 6.27 -3.60
CA ASP A 57 -0.59 5.96 -2.19
C ASP A 57 -0.22 7.23 -1.40
N ASP A 58 -0.88 7.50 -0.27
CA ASP A 58 -0.53 8.58 0.68
C ASP A 58 -0.45 10.03 0.12
N ALA A 59 -1.11 10.34 -1.00
CA ALA A 59 -1.20 11.73 -1.46
C ALA A 59 -2.45 12.45 -0.94
N GLY A 60 -2.25 13.60 -0.32
CA GLY A 60 -3.32 14.43 0.24
C GLY A 60 -4.13 15.21 -0.79
N PHE A 61 -5.33 15.62 -0.38
CA PHE A 61 -6.25 16.42 -1.20
C PHE A 61 -5.62 17.69 -1.79
N GLY A 62 -4.78 18.37 -1.00
CA GLY A 62 -4.10 19.61 -1.36
C GLY A 62 -2.74 19.43 -2.01
N ALA A 63 -2.31 18.20 -2.33
CA ALA A 63 -1.00 17.96 -2.93
C ALA A 63 -0.95 18.34 -4.43
N SER A 64 -1.95 17.90 -5.21
CA SER A 64 -1.98 18.04 -6.67
C SER A 64 -2.37 19.44 -7.16
N SER A 65 -1.74 19.92 -8.23
CA SER A 65 -2.09 21.20 -8.86
C SER A 65 -3.54 21.27 -9.33
N THR A 66 -4.09 20.13 -9.75
CA THR A 66 -5.47 19.98 -10.21
C THR A 66 -6.51 20.39 -9.17
N PHE A 67 -6.17 20.20 -7.89
CA PHE A 67 -6.99 20.55 -6.73
C PHE A 67 -6.38 21.71 -5.91
N GLY A 68 -5.56 22.55 -6.55
CA GLY A 68 -5.02 23.79 -5.96
C GLY A 68 -3.66 23.65 -5.27
N GLY A 69 -3.12 22.44 -5.17
CA GLY A 69 -1.79 22.17 -4.63
C GLY A 69 -0.64 22.82 -5.40
N SER A 70 0.55 22.84 -4.81
CA SER A 70 1.75 23.42 -5.41
C SER A 70 2.55 22.45 -6.27
N ILE A 71 2.24 21.15 -6.22
CA ILE A 71 2.96 20.11 -6.96
C ILE A 71 2.33 19.97 -8.34
N ALA A 72 3.16 19.96 -9.39
CA ALA A 72 2.67 19.85 -10.76
C ALA A 72 2.18 18.44 -11.05
N THR A 73 0.92 18.32 -11.48
CA THR A 73 0.29 17.07 -11.94
C THR A 73 -0.36 17.28 -13.32
N PRO A 74 0.44 17.55 -14.37
CA PRO A 74 -0.07 17.92 -15.69
C PRO A 74 -0.93 16.81 -16.37
N VAL A 75 -0.70 15.54 -16.06
CA VAL A 75 -1.50 14.44 -16.59
C VAL A 75 -2.89 14.45 -15.95
N LEU A 76 -2.94 14.61 -14.63
CA LEU A 76 -4.20 14.77 -13.92
C LEU A 76 -4.96 16.04 -14.34
N ASP A 77 -4.24 17.15 -14.60
CA ASP A 77 -4.82 18.38 -15.15
C ASP A 77 -5.48 18.12 -16.51
N ARG A 78 -4.78 17.43 -17.43
CA ARG A 78 -5.30 17.03 -18.74
C ARG A 78 -6.53 16.12 -18.64
N LEU A 79 -6.53 15.20 -17.67
CA LEU A 79 -7.66 14.31 -17.40
C LEU A 79 -8.88 15.11 -16.91
N ALA A 80 -8.67 16.03 -15.98
CA ALA A 80 -9.71 16.90 -15.45
C ALA A 80 -10.30 17.82 -16.53
N GLU A 81 -9.47 18.38 -17.41
CA GLU A 81 -9.92 19.20 -18.54
C GLU A 81 -10.91 18.47 -19.45
N ASN A 82 -10.86 17.15 -19.51
CA ASN A 82 -11.75 16.30 -20.31
C ASN A 82 -12.59 15.35 -19.44
N GLY A 83 -12.84 15.73 -18.19
CA GLY A 83 -13.55 14.89 -17.24
C GLY A 83 -14.20 15.68 -16.10
N LEU A 84 -14.45 14.95 -15.03
CA LEU A 84 -15.12 15.40 -13.81
C LEU A 84 -14.15 15.32 -12.64
N ARG A 85 -14.07 16.39 -11.85
CA ARG A 85 -13.32 16.48 -10.59
C ARG A 85 -14.27 16.30 -9.42
N TYR A 86 -13.91 15.45 -8.47
CA TYR A 86 -14.68 15.21 -7.25
C TYR A 86 -13.93 15.81 -6.06
N ASN A 87 -14.56 16.77 -5.38
CA ASN A 87 -13.96 17.44 -4.21
C ASN A 87 -14.52 16.95 -2.86
N ARG A 88 -15.52 16.07 -2.89
CA ARG A 88 -16.14 15.40 -1.73
C ARG A 88 -16.13 13.87 -1.90
N PHE A 89 -15.07 13.34 -2.52
CA PHE A 89 -14.77 11.90 -2.52
C PHE A 89 -13.97 11.55 -1.26
N HIS A 90 -14.31 10.43 -0.63
CA HIS A 90 -13.70 9.99 0.63
C HIS A 90 -13.19 8.57 0.51
N THR A 91 -12.06 8.32 1.13
CA THR A 91 -11.49 7.00 1.37
C THR A 91 -11.66 6.66 2.86
N THR A 92 -11.09 5.54 3.28
CA THR A 92 -10.81 5.36 4.71
C THR A 92 -9.64 6.27 5.11
N ALA A 93 -9.14 6.14 6.34
CA ALA A 93 -7.95 6.84 6.79
C ALA A 93 -6.65 6.02 6.66
N LEU A 94 -6.67 4.88 5.97
CA LEU A 94 -5.51 4.00 5.85
C LEU A 94 -5.55 3.13 4.57
N CYS A 95 -4.37 2.68 4.13
CA CYS A 95 -4.16 2.10 2.82
C CYS A 95 -4.85 0.75 2.59
N SER A 96 -4.48 -0.32 3.32
CA SER A 96 -5.13 -1.63 3.13
C SER A 96 -6.65 -1.61 3.34
N PRO A 97 -7.20 -0.87 4.34
CA PRO A 97 -8.64 -0.72 4.52
C PRO A 97 -9.33 -0.08 3.31
N THR A 98 -8.75 0.99 2.74
CA THR A 98 -9.26 1.61 1.51
C THR A 98 -9.22 0.64 0.34
N ARG A 99 -8.12 -0.09 0.14
CA ARG A 99 -7.97 -1.03 -0.98
C ARG A 99 -8.95 -2.20 -0.88
N ALA A 100 -9.15 -2.75 0.31
CA ALA A 100 -10.14 -3.81 0.52
C ALA A 100 -11.57 -3.30 0.29
N ALA A 101 -11.86 -2.08 0.74
CA ALA A 101 -13.16 -1.44 0.55
C ALA A 101 -13.44 -1.13 -0.93
N LEU A 102 -12.45 -0.61 -1.63
CA LEU A 102 -12.46 -0.35 -3.08
C LEU A 102 -12.76 -1.64 -3.85
N LEU A 103 -11.96 -2.68 -3.63
CA LEU A 103 -12.04 -3.94 -4.38
C LEU A 103 -13.36 -4.68 -4.15
N THR A 104 -14.11 -4.39 -3.09
CA THR A 104 -15.32 -5.16 -2.73
C THR A 104 -16.61 -4.34 -2.78
N GLY A 105 -16.55 -3.01 -2.86
CA GLY A 105 -17.73 -2.16 -2.75
C GLY A 105 -18.42 -2.21 -1.39
N ARG A 106 -17.68 -2.57 -0.34
CA ARG A 106 -18.17 -2.79 1.03
C ARG A 106 -17.24 -2.12 2.03
N ASN A 107 -17.76 -1.75 3.19
CA ASN A 107 -16.97 -1.09 4.21
C ASN A 107 -15.82 -1.96 4.69
N HIS A 108 -14.70 -1.32 5.05
CA HIS A 108 -13.46 -2.03 5.36
C HIS A 108 -13.59 -3.02 6.54
N HIS A 109 -14.43 -2.73 7.55
CA HIS A 109 -14.76 -3.70 8.61
C HIS A 109 -15.66 -4.86 8.13
N SER A 110 -16.59 -4.61 7.20
CA SER A 110 -17.44 -5.66 6.61
C SER A 110 -16.62 -6.71 5.87
N VAL A 111 -15.43 -6.33 5.40
CA VAL A 111 -14.46 -7.19 4.71
C VAL A 111 -13.22 -7.52 5.56
N ALA A 112 -13.35 -7.37 6.87
CA ALA A 112 -12.35 -7.75 7.87
C ALA A 112 -11.01 -7.00 7.79
N SER A 113 -10.95 -5.85 7.11
CA SER A 113 -9.78 -4.99 6.99
C SER A 113 -9.93 -3.71 7.81
N GLY A 114 -10.19 -3.83 9.12
CA GLY A 114 -10.27 -2.69 10.05
C GLY A 114 -8.94 -1.92 10.22
N THR A 115 -7.80 -2.52 9.86
CA THR A 115 -6.48 -1.88 9.84
C THR A 115 -5.57 -2.59 8.81
N ILE A 116 -4.28 -2.24 8.78
CA ILE A 116 -3.26 -2.89 7.95
C ILE A 116 -3.05 -4.38 8.26
N GLN A 117 -2.64 -5.15 7.26
CA GLN A 117 -2.46 -6.60 7.33
C GLN A 117 -1.45 -7.01 8.41
N GLU A 118 -0.44 -6.16 8.61
CA GLU A 118 0.62 -6.29 9.61
C GLU A 118 0.10 -6.14 11.05
N LEU A 119 -1.09 -5.54 11.23
CA LEU A 119 -1.74 -5.32 12.53
C LEU A 119 -3.04 -6.12 12.67
N ALA A 120 -3.29 -7.08 11.78
CA ALA A 120 -4.49 -7.91 11.83
C ALA A 120 -4.61 -8.68 13.16
N THR A 121 -5.84 -8.84 13.66
CA THR A 121 -6.16 -9.53 14.92
C THR A 121 -7.30 -10.54 14.73
N GLY A 122 -7.56 -11.40 15.73
CA GLY A 122 -8.61 -12.42 15.62
C GLY A 122 -10.07 -11.91 15.61
N TYR A 123 -10.31 -10.60 15.65
CA TYR A 123 -11.68 -10.05 15.62
C TYR A 123 -12.28 -10.07 14.21
N PRO A 124 -13.60 -10.31 14.06
CA PRO A 124 -14.23 -10.43 12.73
C PRO A 124 -13.97 -9.26 11.79
N GLY A 125 -13.99 -8.02 12.28
CA GLY A 125 -13.72 -6.81 11.50
C GLY A 125 -12.24 -6.51 11.24
N TYR A 126 -11.31 -7.24 11.86
CA TYR A 126 -9.88 -6.89 11.90
C TYR A 126 -8.93 -8.04 11.53
N SER A 127 -9.44 -9.16 11.02
CA SER A 127 -8.62 -10.33 10.70
C SER A 127 -7.70 -10.20 9.49
N GLY A 128 -7.83 -9.14 8.70
CA GLY A 128 -7.11 -8.95 7.44
C GLY A 128 -7.58 -9.90 6.33
N LEU A 129 -8.47 -10.84 6.65
CA LEU A 129 -8.90 -11.90 5.76
C LEU A 129 -10.18 -11.50 5.01
N ILE A 130 -10.04 -10.90 3.82
CA ILE A 130 -11.18 -10.60 2.93
C ILE A 130 -12.08 -11.85 2.76
N PRO A 131 -13.34 -11.82 3.23
CA PRO A 131 -14.22 -12.98 3.19
C PRO A 131 -14.57 -13.42 1.77
N GLN A 132 -14.74 -14.73 1.54
CA GLN A 132 -15.25 -15.24 0.26
C GLN A 132 -16.71 -14.84 -0.03
N SER A 133 -17.43 -14.35 0.99
CA SER A 133 -18.77 -13.75 0.85
C SER A 133 -18.75 -12.30 0.40
N THR A 134 -17.59 -11.76 0.02
CA THR A 134 -17.42 -10.41 -0.50
C THR A 134 -16.54 -10.42 -1.74
N ALA A 135 -17.07 -11.05 -2.80
CA ALA A 135 -16.41 -11.15 -4.11
C ALA A 135 -15.95 -9.76 -4.59
N THR A 136 -14.76 -9.74 -5.17
CA THR A 136 -14.08 -8.51 -5.57
C THR A 136 -14.49 -8.06 -6.99
N ILE A 137 -14.18 -6.81 -7.34
CA ILE A 137 -14.28 -6.28 -8.70
C ILE A 137 -13.55 -7.19 -9.68
N GLY A 138 -12.32 -7.64 -9.36
CA GLY A 138 -11.55 -8.54 -10.21
C GLY A 138 -12.31 -9.83 -10.51
N GLN A 139 -12.83 -10.49 -9.48
CA GLN A 139 -13.62 -11.72 -9.64
C GLN A 139 -14.87 -11.48 -10.49
N ILE A 140 -15.64 -10.44 -10.15
CA ILE A 140 -16.92 -10.17 -10.83
C ILE A 140 -16.70 -9.78 -12.29
N LEU A 141 -15.74 -8.89 -12.59
CA LEU A 141 -15.45 -8.48 -13.97
C LEU A 141 -14.88 -9.64 -14.80
N ARG A 142 -13.95 -10.43 -14.26
CA ARG A 142 -13.37 -11.58 -14.97
C ARG A 142 -14.44 -12.60 -15.38
N GLU A 143 -15.34 -12.94 -14.47
CA GLU A 143 -16.44 -13.89 -14.74
C GLU A 143 -17.53 -13.29 -15.64
N ASN A 144 -17.48 -11.99 -15.95
CA ASN A 144 -18.30 -11.27 -16.93
C ASN A 144 -17.50 -10.85 -18.18
N GLY A 145 -16.44 -11.59 -18.52
CA GLY A 145 -15.76 -11.48 -19.81
C GLY A 145 -14.65 -10.43 -19.90
N TYR A 146 -14.30 -9.74 -18.82
CA TYR A 146 -13.15 -8.82 -18.82
C TYR A 146 -11.82 -9.56 -18.76
N SER A 147 -10.78 -8.98 -19.37
CA SER A 147 -9.38 -9.27 -19.02
C SER A 147 -9.00 -8.44 -17.80
N THR A 148 -8.43 -9.04 -16.76
CA THR A 148 -8.17 -8.32 -15.48
C THR A 148 -6.70 -8.31 -15.09
N ALA A 149 -6.18 -7.14 -14.71
CA ALA A 149 -4.80 -7.01 -14.24
C ALA A 149 -4.65 -6.01 -13.09
N CYS A 150 -3.70 -6.32 -12.19
CA CYS A 150 -3.29 -5.47 -11.09
C CYS A 150 -1.79 -5.17 -11.17
N PHE A 151 -1.42 -3.91 -11.08
CA PHE A 151 -0.03 -3.43 -11.13
C PHE A 151 0.30 -2.63 -9.87
N GLY A 152 1.38 -3.00 -9.17
CA GLY A 152 1.88 -2.29 -7.99
C GLY A 152 1.42 -2.87 -6.65
N LYS A 153 1.06 -1.99 -5.71
CA LYS A 153 0.74 -2.30 -4.31
C LYS A 153 -0.60 -3.02 -4.18
N ASN A 154 -0.56 -4.23 -3.63
CA ASN A 154 -1.78 -4.95 -3.24
C ASN A 154 -2.21 -4.62 -1.79
N HIS A 155 -1.34 -4.89 -0.81
CA HIS A 155 -1.58 -4.69 0.63
C HIS A 155 -2.83 -5.37 1.21
N ASN A 156 -3.36 -6.41 0.58
CA ASN A 156 -4.56 -7.13 1.04
C ASN A 156 -4.32 -8.63 1.29
N VAL A 157 -3.07 -9.08 1.26
CA VAL A 157 -2.69 -10.42 1.77
C VAL A 157 -2.22 -10.26 3.22
N PRO A 158 -2.74 -11.06 4.17
CA PRO A 158 -2.21 -11.11 5.53
C PRO A 158 -0.70 -11.40 5.54
N ASP A 159 0.05 -10.68 6.38
CA ASP A 159 1.52 -10.73 6.42
C ASP A 159 2.07 -12.17 6.59
N ASN A 160 1.38 -12.99 7.40
CA ASN A 160 1.71 -14.40 7.64
C ASN A 160 1.42 -15.36 6.46
N LEU A 161 0.78 -14.88 5.39
CA LEU A 161 0.39 -15.66 4.20
C LEU A 161 1.11 -15.19 2.92
N THR A 162 2.19 -14.44 3.06
CA THR A 162 2.97 -13.87 1.95
C THR A 162 4.11 -14.79 1.44
N SER A 163 4.07 -16.09 1.78
CA SER A 163 5.10 -17.04 1.40
C SER A 163 4.88 -17.67 0.01
N SER A 164 5.96 -18.14 -0.61
CA SER A 164 5.95 -18.82 -1.91
C SER A 164 5.31 -20.22 -1.91
N VAL A 165 4.84 -20.71 -0.76
CA VAL A 165 4.10 -21.98 -0.64
C VAL A 165 2.59 -21.78 -0.54
N GLY A 166 2.11 -20.53 -0.56
CA GLY A 166 0.69 -20.18 -0.45
C GLY A 166 0.15 -20.22 0.98
N PRO A 167 -1.19 -20.22 1.15
CA PRO A 167 -2.21 -20.27 0.10
C PRO A 167 -2.29 -18.99 -0.74
N PHE A 168 -2.68 -19.13 -2.01
CA PHE A 168 -2.74 -18.02 -2.98
C PHE A 168 -4.16 -17.53 -3.30
N ASP A 169 -5.17 -18.06 -2.62
CA ASP A 169 -6.58 -17.69 -2.82
C ASP A 169 -6.89 -16.23 -2.43
N ARG A 170 -6.03 -15.61 -1.62
CA ARG A 170 -6.10 -14.19 -1.21
C ARG A 170 -5.10 -13.28 -1.91
N TRP A 171 -4.23 -13.85 -2.75
CA TRP A 171 -3.34 -13.05 -3.58
C TRP A 171 -4.11 -12.42 -4.73
N PRO A 172 -3.58 -11.39 -5.42
CA PRO A 172 -4.28 -10.74 -6.53
C PRO A 172 -4.90 -11.72 -7.53
N ASN A 173 -4.18 -12.78 -7.92
CA ASN A 173 -4.75 -13.79 -8.84
C ASN A 173 -5.95 -14.55 -8.25
N GLY A 174 -5.94 -14.86 -6.95
CA GLY A 174 -7.08 -15.45 -6.24
C GLY A 174 -8.25 -14.49 -6.05
N LEU A 175 -7.95 -13.19 -5.98
CA LEU A 175 -8.92 -12.09 -5.96
C LEU A 175 -9.38 -11.66 -7.36
N GLY A 176 -9.17 -12.52 -8.36
CA GLY A 176 -9.78 -12.40 -9.68
C GLY A 176 -9.00 -11.57 -10.69
N PHE A 177 -7.73 -11.26 -10.43
CA PHE A 177 -6.84 -10.67 -11.44
C PHE A 177 -6.14 -11.75 -12.27
N ASP A 178 -6.38 -11.81 -13.57
CA ASP A 178 -5.71 -12.76 -14.48
C ASP A 178 -4.19 -12.57 -14.49
N TYR A 179 -3.75 -11.31 -14.33
CA TYR A 179 -2.34 -10.95 -14.25
C TYR A 179 -2.04 -10.04 -13.05
N PHE A 180 -0.93 -10.29 -12.37
CA PHE A 180 -0.41 -9.40 -11.33
C PHE A 180 1.08 -9.13 -11.52
N TYR A 181 1.49 -7.88 -11.39
CA TYR A 181 2.89 -7.49 -11.29
C TYR A 181 3.05 -6.37 -10.26
N GLY A 182 3.73 -6.64 -9.16
CA GLY A 182 3.85 -5.65 -8.09
C GLY A 182 4.31 -6.26 -6.77
N PHE A 183 3.93 -5.62 -5.66
CA PHE A 183 4.35 -6.03 -4.33
C PHE A 183 3.15 -6.25 -3.39
N ILE A 184 3.33 -7.17 -2.44
CA ILE A 184 2.26 -7.62 -1.56
C ILE A 184 2.15 -6.78 -0.28
N GLY A 185 3.30 -6.35 0.28
CA GLY A 185 3.36 -5.59 1.53
C GLY A 185 2.78 -4.18 1.45
N GLY A 186 2.76 -3.50 2.60
CA GLY A 186 2.30 -2.11 2.70
C GLY A 186 3.19 -1.08 2.05
N GLU A 187 4.48 -1.36 1.92
CA GLU A 187 5.46 -0.47 1.29
C GLU A 187 6.60 -1.31 0.68
N THR A 188 7.41 -0.71 -0.17
CA THR A 188 8.62 -1.33 -0.73
C THR A 188 9.62 -0.25 -1.16
N ASP A 189 10.89 -0.59 -1.22
CA ASP A 189 11.92 0.32 -1.75
C ASP A 189 11.72 0.53 -3.26
N GLN A 190 11.84 1.76 -3.75
CA GLN A 190 11.60 2.12 -5.16
C GLN A 190 12.82 1.84 -6.05
N TRP A 191 13.99 1.62 -5.46
CA TRP A 191 15.26 1.29 -6.08
C TRP A 191 15.56 -0.22 -6.03
N TYR A 192 15.14 -0.90 -4.96
CA TYR A 192 15.32 -2.34 -4.71
C TYR A 192 14.02 -3.02 -4.24
N PRO A 193 12.94 -3.02 -5.04
CA PRO A 193 11.64 -3.50 -4.59
C PRO A 193 11.57 -5.03 -4.44
N THR A 194 10.74 -5.48 -3.50
CA THR A 194 10.29 -6.88 -3.44
C THR A 194 9.10 -7.07 -4.37
N LEU A 195 9.33 -7.67 -5.55
CA LEU A 195 8.29 -7.84 -6.57
C LEU A 195 7.89 -9.31 -6.78
N TYR A 196 6.64 -9.48 -7.20
CA TYR A 196 6.06 -10.73 -7.66
C TYR A 196 5.40 -10.53 -9.02
N GLU A 197 5.57 -11.51 -9.90
CA GLU A 197 4.80 -11.67 -11.13
C GLU A 197 3.90 -12.89 -10.95
N ASN A 198 2.60 -12.61 -10.80
CA ASN A 198 1.59 -13.52 -10.29
C ASN A 198 1.95 -14.01 -8.87
N GLN A 199 2.37 -15.27 -8.76
CA GLN A 199 2.75 -15.92 -7.50
C GLN A 199 4.27 -16.11 -7.37
N ASN A 200 5.04 -15.74 -8.41
CA ASN A 200 6.47 -15.98 -8.47
C ASN A 200 7.23 -14.72 -8.10
N PRO A 201 8.19 -14.78 -7.16
CA PRO A 201 9.05 -13.64 -6.88
C PRO A 201 9.88 -13.28 -8.13
N VAL A 202 10.10 -11.98 -8.33
CA VAL A 202 10.87 -11.43 -9.44
C VAL A 202 12.28 -11.12 -8.97
N GLU A 203 13.28 -11.64 -9.68
CA GLU A 203 14.67 -11.27 -9.45
C GLU A 203 14.97 -9.95 -10.16
N GLN A 204 15.50 -8.97 -9.42
CA GLN A 204 15.90 -7.69 -9.98
C GLN A 204 17.16 -7.88 -10.85
N THR A 205 17.08 -7.41 -12.10
CA THR A 205 18.18 -7.51 -13.08
C THR A 205 18.73 -6.15 -13.53
N VAL A 206 18.00 -5.07 -13.22
CA VAL A 206 18.40 -3.68 -13.49
C VAL A 206 18.45 -2.96 -12.16
N PHE A 207 19.60 -2.37 -11.84
CA PHE A 207 19.88 -1.76 -10.54
C PHE A 207 19.87 -0.22 -10.63
N PRO A 208 19.88 0.50 -9.49
CA PRO A 208 19.77 1.96 -9.47
C PRO A 208 20.86 2.67 -10.28
N GLU A 209 22.09 2.14 -10.32
CA GLU A 209 23.17 2.72 -11.13
C GLU A 209 22.92 2.64 -12.64
N GLN A 210 21.96 1.80 -13.07
CA GLN A 210 21.49 1.68 -14.44
C GLN A 210 20.22 2.50 -14.70
N GLY A 211 19.71 3.22 -13.69
CA GLY A 211 18.52 4.06 -13.77
C GLY A 211 17.21 3.35 -13.47
N TYR A 212 17.23 2.17 -12.83
CA TYR A 212 16.01 1.48 -12.39
C TYR A 212 15.19 2.35 -11.44
N ASN A 213 13.87 2.35 -11.56
CA ASN A 213 12.95 2.84 -10.53
C ASN A 213 11.59 2.16 -10.70
N LEU A 214 10.96 1.76 -9.59
CA LEU A 214 9.75 0.95 -9.59
C LEU A 214 8.58 1.58 -10.35
N THR A 215 8.31 2.89 -10.21
CA THR A 215 7.16 3.52 -10.86
C THR A 215 7.23 3.42 -12.39
N HIS A 216 8.44 3.52 -12.94
CA HIS A 216 8.68 3.35 -14.38
C HIS A 216 8.45 1.92 -14.84
N ASP A 217 8.94 0.94 -14.07
CA ASP A 217 8.78 -0.49 -14.35
C ASP A 217 7.31 -0.93 -14.30
N LEU A 218 6.56 -0.46 -13.29
CA LEU A 218 5.11 -0.68 -13.21
C LEU A 218 4.37 -0.11 -14.43
N ALA A 219 4.72 1.10 -14.87
CA ALA A 219 4.13 1.70 -16.07
C ALA A 219 4.47 0.89 -17.34
N ASP A 220 5.72 0.45 -17.49
CA ASP A 220 6.15 -0.39 -18.62
C ASP A 220 5.38 -1.71 -18.68
N LYS A 221 5.19 -2.37 -17.53
CA LYS A 221 4.43 -3.62 -17.41
C LYS A 221 2.95 -3.43 -17.72
N ALA A 222 2.34 -2.35 -17.23
CA ALA A 222 0.95 -2.00 -17.53
C ALA A 222 0.76 -1.73 -19.03
N ILE A 223 1.62 -0.90 -19.63
CA ILE A 223 1.58 -0.58 -21.06
C ILE A 223 1.73 -1.85 -21.92
N ALA A 224 2.70 -2.70 -21.59
CA ALA A 224 2.94 -3.94 -22.33
C ALA A 224 1.73 -4.87 -22.24
N TRP A 225 1.16 -5.05 -21.05
CA TRP A 225 0.00 -5.90 -20.86
C TRP A 225 -1.24 -5.39 -21.62
N ILE A 226 -1.56 -4.09 -21.52
CA ILE A 226 -2.69 -3.49 -22.26
C ILE A 226 -2.52 -3.68 -23.77
N ARG A 227 -1.32 -3.44 -24.31
CA ARG A 227 -1.04 -3.63 -25.73
C ARG A 227 -1.17 -5.09 -26.15
N TYR A 228 -0.70 -6.04 -25.34
CA TYR A 228 -0.85 -7.47 -25.63
C TYR A 228 -2.31 -7.91 -25.58
N GLU A 229 -3.06 -7.45 -24.59
CA GLU A 229 -4.49 -7.72 -24.44
C GLU A 229 -5.25 -7.29 -25.71
N LYS A 230 -5.12 -6.02 -26.10
CA LYS A 230 -5.78 -5.49 -27.30
C LYS A 230 -5.27 -6.08 -28.62
N SER A 231 -4.02 -6.54 -28.67
CA SER A 231 -3.50 -7.23 -29.87
C SER A 231 -4.10 -8.63 -30.06
N ILE A 232 -4.44 -9.32 -28.96
CA ILE A 232 -4.92 -10.70 -29.00
C ILE A 232 -6.45 -10.74 -29.03
N ALA A 233 -7.12 -9.88 -28.26
CA ALA A 233 -8.55 -9.85 -28.08
C ALA A 233 -9.08 -8.40 -28.13
N PRO A 234 -9.04 -7.71 -29.30
CA PRO A 234 -9.36 -6.28 -29.40
C PRO A 234 -10.76 -5.92 -28.89
N GLU A 235 -11.74 -6.79 -29.12
CA GLU A 235 -13.13 -6.60 -28.69
C GLU A 235 -13.37 -6.93 -27.20
N ARG A 236 -12.39 -7.54 -26.52
CA ARG A 236 -12.52 -7.85 -25.10
C ARG A 236 -12.15 -6.60 -24.28
N PRO A 237 -12.97 -6.19 -23.30
CA PRO A 237 -12.61 -5.06 -22.45
C PRO A 237 -11.59 -5.49 -21.38
N PHE A 238 -10.70 -4.57 -21.01
CA PHE A 238 -9.79 -4.78 -19.88
C PHE A 238 -10.22 -4.01 -18.64
N PHE A 239 -9.86 -4.54 -17.47
CA PHE A 239 -9.77 -3.81 -16.22
C PHE A 239 -8.31 -3.81 -15.74
N ALA A 240 -7.67 -2.64 -15.82
CA ALA A 240 -6.32 -2.42 -15.33
C ALA A 240 -6.37 -1.58 -14.04
N TYR A 241 -6.07 -2.22 -12.91
CA TYR A 241 -5.88 -1.55 -11.62
C TYR A 241 -4.40 -1.23 -11.43
N VAL A 242 -4.04 0.05 -11.52
CA VAL A 242 -2.65 0.52 -11.41
C VAL A 242 -2.51 1.30 -10.11
N ALA A 243 -1.88 0.68 -9.12
CA ALA A 243 -1.69 1.24 -7.80
C ALA A 243 -0.21 1.30 -7.46
N PRO A 244 0.56 2.30 -7.94
CA PRO A 244 1.97 2.41 -7.61
C PRO A 244 2.20 2.51 -6.09
N GLY A 245 3.40 2.18 -5.63
CA GLY A 245 3.80 2.46 -4.24
C GLY A 245 4.03 3.94 -3.96
N ALA A 246 4.05 4.76 -5.00
CA ALA A 246 4.16 6.19 -4.89
C ALA A 246 2.82 6.82 -4.49
N VAL A 247 2.77 7.86 -3.66
CA VAL A 247 3.90 8.59 -3.06
C VAL A 247 4.13 8.24 -1.60
N HIS A 248 3.82 6.99 -1.20
CA HIS A 248 4.20 6.47 0.11
C HIS A 248 5.71 6.56 0.30
N ALA A 249 6.11 6.58 1.56
CA ALA A 249 7.51 6.41 1.90
C ALA A 249 7.97 4.95 1.60
N PRO A 250 9.26 4.73 1.28
CA PRO A 250 10.30 5.74 1.21
C PRO A 250 10.16 6.65 -0.01
N HIS A 251 10.27 7.97 0.20
CA HIS A 251 10.16 8.96 -0.88
C HIS A 251 11.42 8.92 -1.77
N GLN A 252 11.36 8.15 -2.86
CA GLN A 252 12.53 7.79 -3.67
C GLN A 252 12.31 8.02 -5.18
N PRO A 253 12.07 9.26 -5.64
CA PRO A 253 12.00 9.57 -7.06
C PRO A 253 13.38 9.73 -7.71
N PRO A 254 13.47 9.66 -9.06
CA PRO A 254 14.67 10.07 -9.77
C PRO A 254 15.06 11.51 -9.45
N ALA A 255 16.34 11.73 -9.13
CA ALA A 255 16.88 13.02 -8.68
C ALA A 255 16.50 14.22 -9.57
N LYS A 256 16.38 14.02 -10.89
CA LYS A 256 15.96 15.06 -11.84
C LYS A 256 14.58 15.66 -11.54
N TYR A 257 13.69 14.92 -10.87
CA TYR A 257 12.38 15.44 -10.45
C TYR A 257 12.47 16.21 -9.13
N VAL A 258 13.29 15.76 -8.18
CA VAL A 258 13.56 16.50 -6.92
C VAL A 258 14.13 17.88 -7.22
N GLU A 259 15.11 17.97 -8.12
CA GLU A 259 15.76 19.25 -8.46
C GLU A 259 14.81 20.28 -9.08
N LYS A 260 13.65 19.87 -9.65
CA LYS A 260 12.62 20.80 -10.13
C LYS A 260 11.95 21.59 -9.00
N TYR A 261 12.02 21.08 -7.76
CA TYR A 261 11.37 21.65 -6.59
C TYR A 261 12.32 22.41 -5.67
N LYS A 262 13.63 22.40 -5.96
CA LYS A 262 14.64 23.09 -5.16
C LYS A 262 14.26 24.54 -4.82
N GLY A 263 14.16 24.83 -3.53
CA GLY A 263 13.81 26.13 -2.96
C GLY A 263 12.33 26.52 -3.07
N LYS A 264 11.47 25.67 -3.65
CA LYS A 264 10.03 25.98 -3.81
C LYS A 264 9.23 25.85 -2.51
N PHE A 265 9.79 25.22 -1.48
CA PHE A 265 9.15 24.98 -0.20
C PHE A 265 9.87 25.65 0.98
N ASP A 266 10.82 26.57 0.70
CA ASP A 266 11.59 27.29 1.73
C ASP A 266 10.72 28.16 2.66
N HIS A 267 9.49 28.47 2.25
CA HIS A 267 8.51 29.20 3.05
C HIS A 267 7.82 28.35 4.13
N GLY A 268 7.97 27.03 4.09
CA GLY A 268 7.47 26.13 5.14
C GLY A 268 5.99 25.78 5.08
N TRP A 269 5.61 24.74 5.83
CA TRP A 269 4.26 24.17 5.82
C TRP A 269 3.15 25.14 6.23
N ASP A 270 3.39 26.05 7.19
CA ASP A 270 2.37 27.02 7.63
C ASP A 270 1.98 27.95 6.45
N LYS A 271 2.97 28.46 5.72
CA LYS A 271 2.73 29.33 4.56
C LYS A 271 2.26 28.54 3.34
N GLU A 272 2.70 27.31 3.17
CA GLU A 272 2.25 26.43 2.08
C GLU A 272 0.74 26.19 2.16
N ARG A 273 0.19 25.97 3.35
CA ARG A 273 -1.27 25.85 3.54
C ARG A 273 -2.04 27.09 3.09
N GLU A 274 -1.53 28.28 3.40
CA GLU A 274 -2.16 29.53 2.91
C GLU A 274 -2.11 29.63 1.38
N ILE A 275 -1.01 29.22 0.76
CA ILE A 275 -0.84 29.22 -0.70
C ILE A 275 -1.84 28.26 -1.35
N ILE A 276 -1.91 27.01 -0.86
CA ILE A 276 -2.82 25.98 -1.39
C ILE A 276 -4.27 26.43 -1.20
N PHE A 277 -4.62 26.94 -0.03
CA PHE A 277 -5.98 27.39 0.29
C PHE A 277 -6.46 28.51 -0.64
N GLU A 278 -5.63 29.54 -0.87
CA GLU A 278 -5.99 30.63 -1.77
C GLU A 278 -6.09 30.17 -3.23
N ARG A 279 -5.26 29.21 -3.65
CA ARG A 279 -5.36 28.58 -4.98
C ARG A 279 -6.65 27.77 -5.12
N GLN A 280 -6.98 26.94 -4.13
CA GLN A 280 -8.22 26.17 -4.08
C GLN A 280 -9.46 27.06 -4.21
N LYS A 281 -9.52 28.16 -3.46
CA LYS A 281 -10.61 29.16 -3.56
C LYS A 281 -10.67 29.81 -4.93
N LYS A 282 -9.51 30.24 -5.45
CA LYS A 282 -9.42 30.89 -6.77
C LYS A 282 -9.87 29.96 -7.91
N MET A 283 -9.58 28.67 -7.79
CA MET A 283 -9.99 27.64 -8.75
C MET A 283 -11.44 27.18 -8.59
N GLY A 284 -12.11 27.59 -7.50
CA GLY A 284 -13.46 27.12 -7.16
C GLY A 284 -13.50 25.64 -6.76
N VAL A 285 -12.37 25.04 -6.40
CA VAL A 285 -12.28 23.64 -5.94
C VAL A 285 -12.92 23.50 -4.56
N ILE A 286 -12.81 24.53 -3.73
CA ILE A 286 -13.49 24.62 -2.43
C ILE A 286 -14.43 25.83 -2.41
N PRO A 287 -15.52 25.80 -1.62
CA PRO A 287 -16.41 26.94 -1.47
C PRO A 287 -15.69 28.23 -1.05
N ALA A 288 -16.15 29.38 -1.56
CA ALA A 288 -15.52 30.67 -1.27
C ALA A 288 -15.53 31.06 0.23
N LYS A 289 -16.47 30.50 0.99
CA LYS A 289 -16.64 30.71 2.44
C LYS A 289 -15.92 29.67 3.30
N THR A 290 -15.25 28.69 2.71
CA THR A 290 -14.45 27.72 3.48
C THR A 290 -13.44 28.48 4.36
N GLU A 291 -13.20 27.97 5.56
CA GLU A 291 -12.23 28.48 6.50
C GLU A 291 -10.98 27.58 6.50
N LEU A 292 -9.80 28.17 6.61
CA LEU A 292 -8.57 27.40 6.76
C LEU A 292 -8.46 26.93 8.20
N THR A 293 -8.45 25.61 8.41
CA THR A 293 -8.35 25.06 9.76
C THR A 293 -6.99 25.36 10.41
N PRO A 294 -6.94 25.60 11.73
CA PRO A 294 -5.71 25.95 12.42
C PRO A 294 -4.74 24.76 12.52
N ARG A 295 -3.46 25.05 12.79
CA ARG A 295 -2.45 24.03 13.09
C ARG A 295 -2.82 23.28 14.37
N PRO A 296 -2.84 21.94 14.37
CA PRO A 296 -2.92 21.17 15.61
C PRO A 296 -1.74 21.53 16.54
N GLU A 297 -2.01 21.71 17.83
CA GLU A 297 -0.99 22.11 18.81
C GLU A 297 0.16 21.09 18.94
N GLN A 298 -0.10 19.84 18.58
CA GLN A 298 0.86 18.73 18.62
C GLN A 298 1.89 18.77 17.48
N MET A 299 1.69 19.62 16.47
CA MET A 299 2.61 19.79 15.35
C MET A 299 3.45 21.06 15.54
N PRO A 300 4.77 21.07 15.28
CA PRO A 300 5.60 22.25 15.45
C PRO A 300 5.33 23.33 14.38
N ALA A 301 5.59 24.59 14.73
CA ALA A 301 5.57 25.72 13.78
C ALA A 301 6.84 25.71 12.92
N TRP A 302 6.77 26.15 11.67
CA TRP A 302 7.94 26.24 10.79
C TRP A 302 9.05 27.13 11.39
N ASP A 303 8.67 28.28 11.92
CA ASP A 303 9.60 29.26 12.51
C ASP A 303 10.17 28.83 13.88
N SER A 304 9.78 27.65 14.38
CA SER A 304 10.40 27.08 15.58
C SER A 304 11.73 26.37 15.28
N PHE A 305 12.03 26.11 14.00
CA PHE A 305 13.26 25.45 13.56
C PHE A 305 14.35 26.45 13.18
N SER A 306 15.62 26.04 13.30
CA SER A 306 16.74 26.87 12.84
C SER A 306 16.78 26.95 11.30
N PRO A 307 17.40 27.99 10.70
CA PRO A 307 17.54 28.07 9.24
C PRO A 307 18.30 26.88 8.61
N GLU A 308 19.14 26.18 9.37
CA GLU A 308 19.81 24.97 8.89
C GLU A 308 18.86 23.77 8.88
N ASP A 309 18.00 23.64 9.90
CA ASP A 309 16.99 22.59 9.98
C ASP A 309 15.90 22.77 8.92
N GLN A 310 15.47 24.01 8.70
CA GLN A 310 14.49 24.36 7.67
C GLN A 310 14.95 23.92 6.27
N LYS A 311 16.25 23.95 5.97
CA LYS A 311 16.77 23.44 4.68
C LYS A 311 16.56 21.94 4.53
N VAL A 312 16.79 21.17 5.60
CA VAL A 312 16.55 19.72 5.58
C VAL A 312 15.07 19.45 5.41
N LEU A 313 14.23 20.08 6.23
CA LEU A 313 12.78 19.94 6.18
C LEU A 313 12.20 20.32 4.80
N ALA A 314 12.75 21.35 4.14
CA ALA A 314 12.36 21.70 2.78
C ALA A 314 12.77 20.61 1.78
N ARG A 315 13.96 20.02 1.90
CA ARG A 315 14.41 18.90 1.05
C ARG A 315 13.48 17.70 1.14
N GLU A 316 12.92 17.40 2.31
CA GLU A 316 11.95 16.30 2.45
C GLU A 316 10.72 16.52 1.55
N MET A 317 10.20 17.75 1.54
CA MET A 317 9.05 18.15 0.73
C MET A 317 9.38 18.26 -0.76
N GLU A 318 10.58 18.72 -1.12
CA GLU A 318 11.09 18.72 -2.49
C GLU A 318 11.12 17.31 -3.07
N THR A 319 11.58 16.34 -2.27
CA THR A 319 11.64 14.93 -2.67
C THR A 319 10.24 14.35 -2.83
N TYR A 320 9.33 14.58 -1.88
CA TYR A 320 7.92 14.17 -2.02
C TYR A 320 7.24 14.77 -3.28
N ALA A 321 7.42 16.07 -3.51
CA ALA A 321 6.85 16.76 -4.66
C ALA A 321 7.41 16.23 -5.99
N GLY A 322 8.72 15.96 -6.04
CA GLY A 322 9.36 15.29 -7.17
C GLY A 322 8.76 13.90 -7.42
N PHE A 323 8.40 13.17 -6.37
CA PHE A 323 7.81 11.84 -6.48
C PHE A 323 6.39 11.86 -7.02
N LEU A 324 5.57 12.80 -6.59
CA LEU A 324 4.20 12.94 -7.10
C LEU A 324 4.20 13.37 -8.57
N GLU A 325 5.01 14.37 -8.97
CA GLU A 325 5.09 14.77 -10.39
C GLU A 325 5.62 13.63 -11.27
N TYR A 326 6.62 12.89 -10.81
CA TYR A 326 7.15 11.75 -11.53
C TYR A 326 6.11 10.64 -11.71
N THR A 327 5.33 10.37 -10.66
CA THR A 327 4.26 9.36 -10.71
C THR A 327 3.15 9.78 -11.67
N ASP A 328 2.71 11.04 -11.61
CA ASP A 328 1.75 11.62 -12.56
C ASP A 328 2.24 11.44 -14.01
N TYR A 329 3.51 11.75 -14.28
CA TYR A 329 4.13 11.55 -15.59
C TYR A 329 4.09 10.08 -16.06
N GLU A 330 4.45 9.13 -15.19
CA GLU A 330 4.45 7.70 -15.54
C GLU A 330 3.02 7.16 -15.77
N MET A 331 2.03 7.64 -15.01
CA MET A 331 0.62 7.33 -15.28
C MET A 331 0.15 7.93 -16.61
N GLY A 332 0.69 9.09 -17.00
CA GLY A 332 0.49 9.68 -18.33
C GLY A 332 0.90 8.75 -19.45
N ARG A 333 2.04 8.05 -19.31
CA ARG A 333 2.49 7.07 -20.31
C ARG A 333 1.51 5.92 -20.49
N VAL A 334 0.90 5.44 -19.39
CA VAL A 334 -0.12 4.38 -19.43
C VAL A 334 -1.35 4.88 -20.20
N MET A 335 -1.83 6.08 -19.89
CA MET A 335 -2.97 6.69 -20.60
C MET A 335 -2.66 6.97 -22.08
N ASP A 336 -1.46 7.46 -22.38
CA ASP A 336 -1.02 7.73 -23.74
C ASP A 336 -0.96 6.43 -24.56
N ALA A 337 -0.57 5.29 -23.94
CA ALA A 337 -0.59 4.00 -24.62
C ALA A 337 -2.02 3.52 -24.95
N ILE A 338 -3.02 3.83 -24.13
CA ILE A 338 -4.43 3.57 -24.43
C ILE A 338 -4.90 4.47 -25.58
N ALA A 339 -4.47 5.73 -25.60
CA ALA A 339 -4.78 6.67 -26.68
C ALA A 339 -4.14 6.23 -28.01
N ASP A 340 -2.89 5.74 -27.99
CA ASP A 340 -2.19 5.20 -29.17
C ASP A 340 -2.89 3.98 -29.77
N LEU A 341 -3.65 3.23 -28.96
CA LEU A 341 -4.48 2.10 -29.39
C LEU A 341 -5.85 2.55 -29.93
N GLU A 342 -6.15 3.85 -29.92
CA GLU A 342 -7.47 4.41 -30.26
C GLU A 342 -8.61 3.93 -29.33
N GLU A 343 -8.27 3.48 -28.12
CA GLU A 343 -9.21 2.92 -27.13
C GLU A 343 -9.66 3.94 -26.06
N LEU A 344 -9.07 5.14 -26.06
CA LEU A 344 -9.29 6.14 -24.99
C LEU A 344 -10.75 6.59 -24.89
N ASP A 345 -11.46 6.72 -26.01
CA ASP A 345 -12.85 7.21 -26.02
C ASP A 345 -13.77 6.28 -25.22
N ASN A 346 -13.62 4.96 -25.38
CA ASN A 346 -14.38 3.93 -24.65
C ASN A 346 -13.63 3.40 -23.40
N THR A 347 -12.71 4.19 -22.84
CA THR A 347 -12.06 3.84 -21.56
C THR A 347 -12.57 4.75 -20.44
N LEU A 348 -13.15 4.14 -19.40
CA LEU A 348 -13.41 4.81 -18.13
C LEU A 348 -12.11 4.88 -17.33
N ILE A 349 -11.58 6.09 -17.17
CA ILE A 349 -10.41 6.38 -16.34
C ILE A 349 -10.89 6.97 -15.02
N ILE A 350 -10.54 6.31 -13.91
CA ILE A 350 -10.74 6.82 -12.55
C ILE A 350 -9.35 7.01 -11.94
N TYR A 351 -8.99 8.25 -11.63
CA TYR A 351 -7.73 8.61 -11.00
C TYR A 351 -7.99 9.13 -9.59
N ILE A 352 -7.63 8.34 -8.58
CA ILE A 352 -7.75 8.69 -7.17
C ILE A 352 -6.37 9.14 -6.68
N VAL A 353 -6.28 10.40 -6.23
CA VAL A 353 -5.02 11.06 -5.86
C VAL A 353 -4.42 10.51 -4.57
N GLY A 354 -5.21 9.87 -3.71
CA GLY A 354 -4.74 9.20 -2.50
C GLY A 354 -5.70 8.11 -2.06
N ASP A 355 -5.16 7.01 -1.54
CA ASP A 355 -5.95 5.98 -0.84
C ASP A 355 -6.26 6.36 0.62
N ASN A 356 -5.65 7.41 1.11
CA ASN A 356 -5.93 8.12 2.36
C ASN A 356 -5.30 9.52 2.29
N GLY A 357 -5.46 10.31 3.34
CA GLY A 357 -4.71 11.55 3.51
C GLY A 357 -3.19 11.34 3.51
N SER A 358 -2.44 12.44 3.56
CA SER A 358 -0.98 12.40 3.57
C SER A 358 -0.44 11.72 4.82
N SER A 359 0.63 10.93 4.69
CA SER A 359 1.14 10.14 5.82
C SER A 359 1.86 10.96 6.88
N ALA A 360 1.59 10.76 8.16
CA ALA A 360 2.28 11.43 9.26
C ALA A 360 3.24 10.51 10.03
N GLU A 361 3.84 9.54 9.34
CA GLU A 361 4.63 8.46 9.96
C GLU A 361 6.14 8.80 10.07
N GLY A 362 6.60 9.89 9.45
CA GLY A 362 8.01 10.33 9.46
C GLY A 362 8.46 11.14 10.67
N SER A 363 7.75 11.10 11.80
CA SER A 363 8.03 11.91 13.02
C SER A 363 7.84 13.42 12.88
N LEU A 364 7.98 14.15 13.99
CA LEU A 364 7.84 15.61 14.03
C LEU A 364 8.88 16.37 13.20
N ILE A 365 9.96 15.70 12.79
CA ILE A 365 11.11 16.32 12.13
C ILE A 365 11.57 15.60 10.85
N GLY A 366 10.76 14.67 10.34
CA GLY A 366 11.16 13.81 9.23
C GLY A 366 12.20 12.76 9.63
N THR A 367 12.55 11.90 8.69
CA THR A 367 13.53 10.83 8.88
C THR A 367 14.11 10.40 7.55
N CYS A 368 15.41 10.11 7.49
CA CYS A 368 16.00 9.42 6.33
C CYS A 368 15.93 7.89 6.42
N ASN A 369 15.34 7.33 7.48
CA ASN A 369 15.10 5.91 7.65
C ASN A 369 13.81 5.67 8.45
N GLU A 370 12.68 5.50 7.77
CA GLU A 370 11.36 5.35 8.40
C GLU A 370 11.20 4.08 9.24
N MET A 371 11.94 3.01 8.90
CA MET A 371 11.88 1.76 9.65
C MET A 371 12.29 1.96 11.10
N LEU A 372 13.17 2.92 11.37
CA LEU A 372 13.55 3.32 12.72
C LEU A 372 12.34 3.90 13.49
N ASN A 373 11.51 4.73 12.85
CA ASN A 373 10.31 5.33 13.44
C ASN A 373 9.20 4.32 13.69
N LEU A 374 8.98 3.39 12.77
CA LEU A 374 8.03 2.29 12.95
C LEU A 374 8.44 1.36 14.11
N ASN A 375 9.72 1.30 14.44
CA ASN A 375 10.25 0.61 15.63
C ASN A 375 10.22 1.47 16.92
N GLY A 376 9.62 2.67 16.89
CA GLY A 376 9.45 3.54 18.06
C GLY A 376 10.67 4.38 18.43
N LEU A 377 11.65 4.50 17.52
CA LEU A 377 12.83 5.35 17.69
C LEU A 377 12.67 6.62 16.86
N ASN A 378 13.43 7.69 17.15
CA ASN A 378 13.44 8.88 16.30
C ASN A 378 14.88 9.34 16.10
N LEU A 379 15.18 9.84 14.89
CA LEU A 379 16.44 10.53 14.60
C LEU A 379 16.48 11.90 15.29
N THR A 380 17.68 12.47 15.36
CA THR A 380 17.84 13.89 15.65
C THR A 380 17.92 14.70 14.35
N MET A 381 17.72 16.02 14.43
CA MET A 381 17.98 16.89 13.27
C MET A 381 19.44 16.79 12.78
N GLU A 382 20.42 16.55 13.67
CA GLU A 382 21.81 16.35 13.26
C GLU A 382 21.97 15.10 12.38
N ASP A 383 21.28 14.02 12.73
CA ASP A 383 21.28 12.80 11.94
C ASP A 383 20.63 13.03 10.57
N ASN A 384 19.45 13.68 10.52
CA ASN A 384 18.78 14.01 9.25
C ASN A 384 19.65 14.93 8.36
N ARG A 385 20.39 15.88 8.93
CA ARG A 385 21.33 16.74 8.16
C ARG A 385 22.42 15.93 7.45
N ARG A 386 22.89 14.81 8.03
CA ARG A 386 23.89 13.94 7.38
C ARG A 386 23.35 13.25 6.14
N CYS A 387 22.03 13.11 6.03
CA CYS A 387 21.34 12.53 4.89
C CYS A 387 20.98 13.54 3.80
N TYR A 388 21.22 14.85 3.98
CA TYR A 388 20.71 15.91 3.07
C TYR A 388 21.05 15.67 1.59
N ASP A 389 22.31 15.35 1.29
CA ASP A 389 22.78 15.19 -0.09
C ASP A 389 22.33 13.88 -0.75
N ILE A 390 21.92 12.89 0.06
CA ILE A 390 21.49 11.55 -0.39
C ILE A 390 19.99 11.31 -0.19
N TRP A 391 19.23 12.33 0.24
CA TRP A 391 17.82 12.20 0.60
C TRP A 391 16.95 11.77 -0.60
N GLY A 392 16.37 10.58 -0.52
CA GLY A 392 15.58 9.96 -1.58
C GLY A 392 16.40 9.11 -2.57
N GLY A 393 17.72 9.06 -2.37
CA GLY A 393 18.60 8.13 -3.08
C GLY A 393 18.49 6.70 -2.53
N PRO A 394 19.12 5.72 -3.22
CA PRO A 394 19.12 4.30 -2.87
C PRO A 394 19.74 3.98 -1.50
N GLU A 395 20.41 4.93 -0.86
CA GLU A 395 21.03 4.80 0.45
C GLU A 395 20.10 5.20 1.62
N THR A 396 18.92 5.76 1.34
CA THR A 396 17.99 6.27 2.36
C THR A 396 16.59 5.70 2.16
N SER A 397 15.82 5.57 3.26
CA SER A 397 14.40 5.21 3.24
C SER A 397 13.58 6.35 3.86
N PRO A 398 13.47 7.52 3.17
CA PRO A 398 13.05 8.74 3.83
C PRO A 398 11.54 8.91 3.92
N HIS A 399 11.11 9.57 4.98
CA HIS A 399 9.75 10.06 5.18
C HIS A 399 9.82 11.52 5.67
N PHE A 400 8.91 12.39 5.20
CA PHE A 400 8.89 13.80 5.62
C PHE A 400 8.34 13.99 7.04
N ALA A 401 8.50 15.20 7.59
CA ALA A 401 7.90 15.61 8.86
C ALA A 401 6.37 15.67 8.83
N VAL A 402 5.71 15.39 9.96
CA VAL A 402 4.23 15.34 10.06
C VAL A 402 3.53 16.62 9.62
N SER A 403 4.17 17.78 9.82
CA SER A 403 3.60 19.07 9.43
C SER A 403 3.49 19.24 7.91
N TRP A 404 4.33 18.54 7.13
CA TRP A 404 4.20 18.49 5.67
C TRP A 404 2.99 17.68 5.22
N ALA A 405 2.68 16.55 5.87
CA ALA A 405 1.43 15.83 5.60
C ALA A 405 0.22 16.71 5.85
N TRP A 406 0.16 17.37 7.01
CA TRP A 406 -0.90 18.33 7.30
C TRP A 406 -1.00 19.45 6.26
N ALA A 407 0.12 19.92 5.71
CA ALA A 407 0.09 20.90 4.63
C ALA A 407 -0.51 20.35 3.34
N MET A 408 -0.19 19.11 2.98
CA MET A 408 -0.71 18.44 1.79
C MET A 408 -2.18 18.04 1.92
N ASP A 409 -2.76 18.06 3.12
CA ASP A 409 -4.18 17.82 3.38
C ASP A 409 -5.01 19.12 3.48
N THR A 410 -4.48 20.27 3.04
CA THR A 410 -5.18 21.57 3.04
C THR A 410 -6.54 21.48 2.33
N PRO A 411 -7.63 22.02 2.91
CA PRO A 411 -7.69 22.90 4.09
C PRO A 411 -8.01 22.19 5.41
N PHE A 412 -7.89 20.87 5.46
CA PHE A 412 -8.46 20.06 6.53
C PHE A 412 -7.57 19.97 7.77
N ARG A 413 -8.18 19.47 8.85
CA ARG A 413 -7.47 19.06 10.06
C ARG A 413 -6.94 17.64 9.89
N TRP A 414 -5.79 17.39 10.52
CA TRP A 414 -5.15 16.08 10.63
C TRP A 414 -4.79 15.46 9.28
N THR A 415 -4.48 14.16 9.29
CA THR A 415 -3.72 13.43 8.27
C THR A 415 -4.17 11.96 8.24
N LYS A 416 -3.48 11.11 7.46
CA LYS A 416 -3.58 9.63 7.53
C LYS A 416 -3.67 9.13 8.97
N GLN A 417 -4.37 8.01 9.15
CA GLN A 417 -4.80 7.36 10.41
C GLN A 417 -5.92 8.08 11.19
N VAL A 418 -6.16 9.38 10.99
CA VAL A 418 -7.17 10.13 11.76
C VAL A 418 -8.51 10.15 11.02
N ALA A 419 -9.33 9.12 11.23
CA ALA A 419 -10.61 8.95 10.55
C ALA A 419 -11.71 9.96 10.92
N SER A 420 -11.53 10.70 12.02
CA SER A 420 -12.50 11.70 12.48
C SER A 420 -12.51 13.00 11.64
N TYR A 421 -11.48 13.22 10.81
CA TYR A 421 -11.34 14.44 10.03
C TYR A 421 -10.97 14.20 8.57
N PHE A 422 -11.38 15.13 7.70
CA PHE A 422 -11.15 15.04 6.27
C PHE A 422 -9.69 15.08 5.83
N GLY A 423 -8.76 15.51 6.69
CA GLY A 423 -7.35 15.38 6.37
C GLY A 423 -6.89 13.93 6.34
N GLY A 424 -7.59 13.00 7.00
CA GLY A 424 -7.34 11.57 6.88
C GLY A 424 -8.16 10.88 5.79
N THR A 425 -9.37 11.37 5.49
CA THR A 425 -10.38 10.62 4.73
C THR A 425 -10.83 11.26 3.43
N ARG A 426 -10.72 12.58 3.22
CA ARG A 426 -11.18 13.21 1.99
C ARG A 426 -10.03 13.24 0.97
N ASN A 427 -10.33 12.79 -0.24
CA ASN A 427 -9.36 12.73 -1.32
C ASN A 427 -9.86 13.35 -2.61
N ALA A 428 -8.90 13.75 -3.43
CA ALA A 428 -9.17 14.25 -4.76
C ALA A 428 -9.33 13.07 -5.72
N MET A 429 -10.33 13.16 -6.62
CA MET A 429 -10.53 12.16 -7.66
C MET A 429 -10.93 12.82 -8.98
N VAL A 430 -10.43 12.30 -10.09
CA VAL A 430 -10.84 12.67 -11.44
C VAL A 430 -11.41 11.45 -12.16
N VAL A 431 -12.54 11.63 -12.83
CA VAL A 431 -13.16 10.61 -13.70
C VAL A 431 -13.25 11.16 -15.11
N SER A 432 -12.79 10.39 -16.10
CA SER A 432 -12.95 10.71 -17.51
C SER A 432 -13.41 9.48 -18.28
N TRP A 433 -14.37 9.68 -19.19
CA TRP A 433 -14.84 8.67 -20.12
C TRP A 433 -15.36 9.40 -21.35
N PRO A 434 -14.50 9.73 -22.32
CA PRO A 434 -14.83 10.70 -23.37
C PRO A 434 -16.07 10.33 -24.19
N GLU A 435 -16.39 9.05 -24.34
CA GLU A 435 -17.60 8.61 -25.04
C GLU A 435 -18.89 9.01 -24.29
N LYS A 436 -18.94 8.90 -22.95
CA LYS A 436 -20.17 9.15 -22.18
C LYS A 436 -20.17 10.47 -21.40
N ILE A 437 -19.02 10.94 -20.94
CA ILE A 437 -18.85 12.20 -20.22
C ILE A 437 -18.49 13.31 -21.22
N LYS A 438 -19.44 14.21 -21.49
CA LYS A 438 -19.25 15.35 -22.42
C LYS A 438 -18.90 16.66 -21.73
N GLU A 439 -19.19 16.76 -20.43
CA GLU A 439 -18.79 17.91 -19.64
C GLU A 439 -17.26 17.93 -19.50
N LYS A 440 -16.70 19.13 -19.58
CA LYS A 440 -15.26 19.36 -19.49
C LYS A 440 -14.95 20.15 -18.24
N ASN A 441 -13.98 19.68 -17.47
CA ASN A 441 -13.57 20.31 -16.21
C ASN A 441 -14.71 20.49 -15.20
N GLY A 442 -15.69 19.58 -15.25
CA GLY A 442 -16.86 19.61 -14.39
C GLY A 442 -16.49 19.34 -12.94
N LEU A 443 -17.09 20.07 -11.99
CA LEU A 443 -16.91 19.81 -10.56
C LEU A 443 -18.10 19.00 -10.04
N ARG A 444 -17.82 18.06 -9.14
CA ARG A 444 -18.79 17.23 -8.41
C ARG A 444 -18.53 17.37 -6.92
N ASP A 445 -19.55 17.83 -6.20
CA ASP A 445 -19.56 18.08 -4.77
C ASP A 445 -20.50 17.14 -4.01
N GLN A 446 -21.02 16.12 -4.68
CA GLN A 446 -21.77 15.05 -4.03
C GLN A 446 -20.87 14.27 -3.07
N PHE A 447 -21.40 13.88 -1.92
CA PHE A 447 -20.66 13.04 -0.97
C PHE A 447 -20.53 11.61 -1.50
N HIS A 448 -19.29 11.17 -1.72
CA HIS A 448 -19.00 9.80 -2.14
C HIS A 448 -17.91 9.17 -1.30
N HIS A 449 -17.90 7.84 -1.23
CA HIS A 449 -16.89 7.04 -0.55
C HIS A 449 -16.29 6.00 -1.50
N VAL A 450 -15.08 5.51 -1.24
CA VAL A 450 -14.37 4.56 -2.12
C VAL A 450 -15.17 3.28 -2.43
N ILE A 451 -16.08 2.88 -1.54
CA ILE A 451 -16.97 1.73 -1.74
C ILE A 451 -17.99 1.94 -2.88
N ASP A 452 -18.14 3.18 -3.37
CA ASP A 452 -19.03 3.55 -4.47
C ASP A 452 -18.43 3.20 -5.85
N ILE A 453 -17.11 2.96 -5.92
CA ILE A 453 -16.45 2.63 -7.19
C ILE A 453 -16.93 1.28 -7.74
N ALA A 454 -16.96 0.23 -6.92
CA ALA A 454 -17.38 -1.10 -7.39
C ALA A 454 -18.80 -1.12 -8.01
N PRO A 455 -19.87 -0.62 -7.35
CA PRO A 455 -21.18 -0.57 -7.98
C PRO A 455 -21.23 0.36 -9.20
N THR A 456 -20.42 1.42 -9.24
CA THR A 456 -20.30 2.26 -10.44
C THR A 456 -19.75 1.47 -11.61
N LEU A 457 -18.68 0.70 -11.42
CA LEU A 457 -18.10 -0.15 -12.47
C LEU A 457 -19.09 -1.21 -12.95
N TYR A 458 -19.86 -1.81 -12.04
CA TYR A 458 -20.87 -2.79 -12.42
C TYR A 458 -21.98 -2.13 -13.25
N GLU A 459 -22.51 -0.98 -12.82
CA GLU A 459 -23.57 -0.28 -13.57
C GLU A 459 -23.13 0.13 -14.97
N VAL A 460 -21.94 0.75 -15.12
CA VAL A 460 -21.47 1.21 -16.44
C VAL A 460 -21.08 0.06 -17.38
N ALA A 461 -20.73 -1.10 -16.83
CA ALA A 461 -20.45 -2.31 -17.59
C ALA A 461 -21.70 -3.16 -17.87
N GLY A 462 -22.89 -2.76 -17.37
CA GLY A 462 -24.13 -3.53 -17.52
C GLY A 462 -24.17 -4.83 -16.68
N ILE A 463 -23.41 -4.89 -15.59
CA ILE A 463 -23.26 -6.08 -14.74
C ILE A 463 -24.13 -5.94 -13.49
N GLU A 464 -24.88 -6.99 -13.16
CA GLU A 464 -25.52 -7.12 -11.85
C GLU A 464 -24.57 -7.76 -10.83
N ALA A 465 -24.51 -7.23 -9.61
CA ALA A 465 -23.70 -7.84 -8.56
C ALA A 465 -24.26 -9.23 -8.19
N PRO A 466 -23.43 -10.29 -8.12
CA PRO A 466 -23.91 -11.66 -7.94
C PRO A 466 -24.46 -11.88 -6.53
N ARG A 467 -25.50 -12.72 -6.42
CA ARG A 467 -26.00 -13.23 -5.13
C ARG A 467 -25.15 -14.38 -4.59
N PHE A 468 -24.55 -15.15 -5.49
CA PHE A 468 -23.66 -16.25 -5.16
C PHE A 468 -22.37 -16.16 -5.98
N HIS A 469 -21.24 -16.42 -5.35
CA HIS A 469 -19.95 -16.58 -6.03
C HIS A 469 -19.30 -17.88 -5.54
N ASN A 470 -18.95 -18.79 -6.44
CA ASN A 470 -18.44 -20.13 -6.13
C ASN A 470 -19.33 -20.89 -5.11
N GLY A 471 -20.66 -20.75 -5.26
CA GLY A 471 -21.64 -21.36 -4.35
C GLY A 471 -21.75 -20.71 -2.97
N ILE A 472 -21.04 -19.61 -2.72
CA ILE A 472 -21.06 -18.88 -1.45
C ILE A 472 -22.00 -17.69 -1.56
N PRO A 473 -23.01 -17.55 -0.67
CA PRO A 473 -23.85 -16.36 -0.61
C PRO A 473 -23.02 -15.10 -0.38
N GLN A 474 -23.27 -14.08 -1.20
CA GLN A 474 -22.58 -12.81 -1.12
C GLN A 474 -23.30 -11.84 -0.18
N LYS A 475 -22.53 -11.07 0.59
CA LYS A 475 -23.07 -9.92 1.32
C LYS A 475 -23.56 -8.88 0.31
N PRO A 476 -24.59 -8.08 0.61
CA PRO A 476 -24.98 -6.97 -0.26
C PRO A 476 -23.82 -6.01 -0.53
N ILE A 477 -23.84 -5.34 -1.68
CA ILE A 477 -22.99 -4.17 -1.92
C ILE A 477 -23.46 -3.05 -0.97
N GLU A 478 -22.52 -2.38 -0.32
CA GLU A 478 -22.80 -1.29 0.64
C GLU A 478 -22.50 0.09 0.02
N GLY A 479 -21.85 0.09 -1.14
CA GLY A 479 -21.70 1.23 -2.03
C GLY A 479 -22.99 1.62 -2.76
N VAL A 480 -23.01 2.86 -3.25
CA VAL A 480 -23.99 3.35 -4.22
C VAL A 480 -23.26 3.78 -5.48
N SER A 481 -23.86 3.57 -6.66
CA SER A 481 -23.22 3.97 -7.91
C SER A 481 -23.12 5.50 -8.04
N MET A 482 -22.03 5.94 -8.65
CA MET A 482 -21.75 7.34 -8.99
C MET A 482 -22.18 7.69 -10.41
N ALA A 483 -22.70 6.74 -11.20
CA ALA A 483 -22.98 6.93 -12.62
C ALA A 483 -23.97 8.08 -12.90
N TYR A 484 -24.92 8.33 -12.00
CA TYR A 484 -25.84 9.48 -12.07
C TYR A 484 -25.10 10.83 -12.15
N SER A 485 -23.89 10.93 -11.58
CA SER A 485 -23.08 12.15 -11.62
C SER A 485 -22.40 12.37 -12.97
N PHE A 486 -22.35 11.37 -13.85
CA PHE A 486 -21.75 11.46 -15.19
C PHE A 486 -22.68 12.15 -16.20
N GLU A 487 -23.98 12.22 -15.90
CA GLU A 487 -24.98 12.85 -16.75
C GLU A 487 -24.76 14.36 -16.90
N SER A 488 -25.34 14.95 -17.95
CA SER A 488 -25.21 16.39 -18.25
C SER A 488 -25.70 17.34 -17.15
N ASN A 489 -26.63 16.89 -16.30
CA ASN A 489 -27.14 17.59 -15.12
C ASN A 489 -26.58 17.01 -13.81
N GLY A 490 -25.63 16.08 -13.88
CA GLY A 490 -25.09 15.33 -12.73
C GLY A 490 -24.53 16.23 -11.63
N ALA A 491 -23.96 17.39 -11.98
CA ALA A 491 -23.48 18.38 -11.01
C ALA A 491 -24.57 18.91 -10.05
N LYS A 492 -25.85 18.83 -10.44
CA LYS A 492 -26.99 19.31 -9.65
C LYS A 492 -27.83 18.16 -9.08
N ALA A 493 -27.41 16.92 -9.28
CA ALA A 493 -28.10 15.78 -8.73
C ALA A 493 -27.90 15.73 -7.21
N GLU A 494 -28.92 15.23 -6.51
CA GLU A 494 -28.84 14.98 -5.07
C GLU A 494 -27.84 13.86 -4.79
N ASP A 495 -27.22 13.90 -3.60
CA ASP A 495 -26.30 12.86 -3.15
C ASP A 495 -27.00 11.50 -3.16
N ALA A 496 -26.43 10.51 -3.85
CA ALA A 496 -26.94 9.13 -3.76
C ALA A 496 -26.62 8.51 -2.39
N ARG A 497 -25.52 8.93 -1.76
CA ARG A 497 -25.05 8.43 -0.47
C ARG A 497 -25.52 9.35 0.66
N GLN A 498 -26.33 8.79 1.56
CA GLN A 498 -26.85 9.53 2.69
C GLN A 498 -26.05 9.34 3.98
N THR A 499 -25.51 8.14 4.22
CA THR A 499 -24.84 7.80 5.47
C THR A 499 -23.50 7.10 5.20
N GLN A 500 -22.48 7.42 5.98
CA GLN A 500 -21.18 6.74 5.96
C GLN A 500 -20.48 6.89 7.32
N TYR A 501 -20.07 5.78 7.93
CA TYR A 501 -19.21 5.83 9.13
C TYR A 501 -17.74 5.85 8.73
N PHE A 502 -16.90 6.33 9.64
CA PHE A 502 -15.45 6.26 9.55
C PHE A 502 -14.89 5.80 10.90
N GLU A 503 -13.99 4.83 10.87
CA GLU A 503 -13.23 4.42 12.05
C GLU A 503 -11.81 3.99 11.65
N MET A 504 -10.82 4.43 12.41
CA MET A 504 -9.44 3.96 12.31
C MET A 504 -8.71 4.26 13.63
N PHE A 505 -8.06 3.25 14.21
CA PHE A 505 -7.32 3.37 15.48
C PHE A 505 -8.10 4.11 16.59
N GLY A 506 -9.41 3.87 16.68
CA GLY A 506 -10.28 4.48 17.67
C GLY A 506 -10.81 5.87 17.33
N HIS A 507 -10.25 6.56 16.33
CA HIS A 507 -10.83 7.79 15.78
C HIS A 507 -12.15 7.45 15.11
N ARG A 508 -13.21 8.21 15.39
CA ARG A 508 -14.58 7.88 14.94
C ARG A 508 -15.22 9.06 14.24
N ALA A 509 -16.00 8.77 13.22
CA ALA A 509 -16.88 9.74 12.62
C ALA A 509 -18.10 9.10 11.97
N LEU A 510 -19.13 9.91 11.76
CA LEU A 510 -20.32 9.55 11.01
C LEU A 510 -20.79 10.75 10.19
N TYR A 511 -20.89 10.56 8.89
CA TYR A 511 -21.64 11.40 7.98
C TYR A 511 -23.09 10.91 7.87
N ASP A 512 -24.05 11.83 7.95
CA ASP A 512 -25.45 11.57 7.66
C ASP A 512 -26.17 12.84 7.13
N ASN A 513 -26.62 12.81 5.88
CA ASN A 513 -27.43 13.87 5.24
C ASN A 513 -26.88 15.30 5.49
N GLY A 514 -25.63 15.56 5.13
CA GLY A 514 -24.97 16.86 5.35
C GLY A 514 -24.35 17.06 6.73
N TRP A 515 -24.74 16.28 7.74
CA TRP A 515 -24.16 16.36 9.09
C TRP A 515 -22.97 15.43 9.26
N MET A 516 -22.01 15.83 10.08
CA MET A 516 -20.85 15.02 10.45
C MET A 516 -20.60 15.11 11.95
N ALA A 517 -20.64 13.99 12.65
CA ALA A 517 -20.14 13.88 14.03
C ALA A 517 -18.74 13.26 14.01
N ALA A 518 -17.82 13.78 14.80
CA ALA A 518 -16.42 13.34 14.82
C ALA A 518 -15.87 13.28 16.24
N ALA A 519 -15.14 12.22 16.57
CA ALA A 519 -14.42 12.07 17.83
C ALA A 519 -12.94 11.74 17.57
N PHE A 520 -12.08 12.68 17.98
CA PHE A 520 -10.65 12.47 17.98
C PHE A 520 -10.22 11.68 19.22
N HIS A 521 -9.69 10.48 19.02
CA HIS A 521 -9.31 9.58 20.11
C HIS A 521 -7.98 9.90 20.80
N ASN A 522 -7.54 11.17 20.82
CA ASN A 522 -6.29 11.64 21.49
C ASN A 522 -5.00 10.82 21.22
N ARG A 523 -5.00 9.97 20.20
CA ARG A 523 -3.88 9.22 19.66
C ARG A 523 -3.38 9.95 18.42
N VAL A 524 -2.14 10.41 18.43
CA VAL A 524 -1.54 11.03 17.24
C VAL A 524 -0.79 9.99 16.40
N PRO A 525 -0.79 10.07 15.06
CA PRO A 525 -0.24 9.01 14.20
C PRO A 525 1.24 8.64 14.46
N TRP A 526 2.05 9.62 14.88
CA TRP A 526 3.49 9.44 15.16
C TRP A 526 3.80 8.88 16.57
N VAL A 527 2.78 8.50 17.33
CA VAL A 527 2.93 7.80 18.61
C VAL A 527 2.43 6.36 18.43
N THR A 528 3.37 5.41 18.41
CA THR A 528 3.13 4.01 18.01
C THR A 528 2.88 3.06 19.19
N ALA A 529 2.84 3.55 20.42
CA ALA A 529 2.63 2.72 21.62
C ALA A 529 1.73 3.40 22.66
N GLY A 530 1.03 2.57 23.42
CA GLY A 530 0.07 3.00 24.44
C GLY A 530 -1.36 3.11 23.90
N THR A 531 -2.30 3.24 24.84
CA THR A 531 -3.74 3.38 24.58
C THR A 531 -4.33 4.47 25.43
N VAL A 532 -5.45 5.07 25.01
CA VAL A 532 -6.17 6.07 25.81
C VAL A 532 -7.64 5.65 26.08
N PRO A 533 -8.24 6.05 27.21
CA PRO A 533 -9.62 5.67 27.50
C PRO A 533 -10.64 6.34 26.56
N PHE A 534 -11.46 5.54 25.88
CA PHE A 534 -12.50 6.01 24.94
C PHE A 534 -13.59 6.89 25.54
N ASP A 535 -13.78 6.86 26.87
CA ASP A 535 -14.75 7.68 27.59
C ASP A 535 -14.28 9.13 27.78
N GLN A 536 -13.03 9.44 27.44
CA GLN A 536 -12.46 10.78 27.45
C GLN A 536 -12.56 11.49 26.10
N ASP A 537 -12.99 10.79 25.05
CA ASP A 537 -13.11 11.35 23.71
C ASP A 537 -14.21 12.42 23.66
N GLN A 538 -13.84 13.58 23.14
CA GLN A 538 -14.77 14.67 22.90
C GLN A 538 -15.34 14.53 21.48
N TRP A 539 -16.67 14.54 21.37
CA TRP A 539 -17.36 14.57 20.09
C TRP A 539 -17.62 16.01 19.66
N GLU A 540 -17.27 16.30 18.42
CA GLU A 540 -17.61 17.54 17.71
C GLU A 540 -18.71 17.27 16.67
N LEU A 541 -19.41 18.32 16.25
CA LEU A 541 -20.48 18.25 15.24
C LEU A 541 -20.29 19.34 14.18
N PHE A 542 -20.45 18.97 12.90
CA PHE A 542 -20.31 19.88 11.75
C PHE A 542 -21.51 19.78 10.81
N ASN A 543 -21.87 20.90 10.18
CA ASN A 543 -22.77 20.94 9.03
C ASN A 543 -21.96 21.17 7.76
N LEU A 544 -21.78 20.13 6.95
CA LEU A 544 -20.90 20.14 5.78
C LEU A 544 -21.44 20.96 4.60
N ASP A 545 -22.74 21.26 4.59
CA ASP A 545 -23.34 22.14 3.58
C ASP A 545 -22.87 23.58 3.74
N GLU A 546 -22.44 23.95 4.95
CA GLU A 546 -21.94 25.29 5.29
C GLU A 546 -20.43 25.28 5.63
N ASP A 547 -19.88 24.15 6.05
CA ASP A 547 -18.49 23.98 6.49
C ASP A 547 -17.80 22.81 5.77
N PHE A 548 -17.22 23.12 4.60
CA PHE A 548 -16.45 22.16 3.82
C PHE A 548 -15.26 21.56 4.59
N SER A 549 -14.70 22.30 5.54
CA SER A 549 -13.39 22.05 6.16
C SER A 549 -13.44 21.40 7.55
N GLN A 550 -14.62 21.29 8.17
CA GLN A 550 -14.78 20.97 9.60
C GLN A 550 -14.06 21.99 10.51
N ALA A 551 -14.19 23.28 10.21
CA ALA A 551 -13.60 24.37 10.97
C ALA A 551 -14.48 24.81 12.17
N LYS A 552 -15.80 24.69 12.08
CA LYS A 552 -16.74 25.20 13.10
C LYS A 552 -17.47 24.06 13.82
N ASP A 553 -17.06 23.78 15.05
CA ASP A 553 -17.77 22.83 15.92
C ASP A 553 -19.11 23.43 16.43
N LEU A 554 -20.19 22.69 16.22
CA LEU A 554 -21.56 23.00 16.61
C LEU A 554 -22.05 22.11 17.76
N SER A 555 -21.20 21.27 18.35
CA SER A 555 -21.56 20.30 19.41
C SER A 555 -22.31 20.94 20.59
N THR A 556 -21.87 22.13 21.01
CA THR A 556 -22.49 22.89 22.11
C THR A 556 -23.76 23.62 21.68
N GLU A 557 -23.86 24.00 20.40
CA GLU A 557 -25.02 24.70 19.83
C GLU A 557 -26.17 23.72 19.50
N GLN A 558 -25.83 22.47 19.12
CA GLN A 558 -26.79 21.43 18.72
C GLN A 558 -26.52 20.07 19.39
N PRO A 559 -26.63 19.98 20.73
CA PRO A 559 -26.34 18.77 21.47
C PRO A 559 -27.28 17.60 21.14
N GLU A 560 -28.56 17.87 20.85
CA GLU A 560 -29.53 16.83 20.48
C GLU A 560 -29.16 16.17 19.14
N LYS A 561 -28.71 16.96 18.16
CA LYS A 561 -28.26 16.43 16.86
C LYS A 561 -26.97 15.62 17.03
N LEU A 562 -26.07 16.05 17.93
CA LEU A 562 -24.87 15.28 18.22
C LEU A 562 -25.22 13.92 18.85
N GLU A 563 -26.14 13.88 19.82
CA GLU A 563 -26.58 12.62 20.44
C GLU A 563 -27.22 11.67 19.41
N GLU A 564 -28.03 12.20 18.49
CA GLU A 564 -28.58 11.45 17.35
C GLU A 564 -27.48 10.81 16.50
N MET A 565 -26.46 11.59 16.12
CA MET A 565 -25.34 11.12 15.31
C MET A 565 -24.46 10.09 16.03
N GLN A 566 -24.26 10.25 17.34
CA GLN A 566 -23.56 9.26 18.17
C GLN A 566 -24.32 7.93 18.21
N ALA A 567 -25.65 7.98 18.39
CA ALA A 567 -26.49 6.78 18.36
C ALA A 567 -26.44 6.10 16.98
N GLN A 568 -26.51 6.88 15.90
CA GLN A 568 -26.40 6.36 14.54
C GLN A 568 -25.02 5.75 14.26
N PHE A 569 -23.94 6.31 14.81
CA PHE A 569 -22.61 5.70 14.72
C PHE A 569 -22.59 4.32 15.38
N LEU A 570 -23.20 4.16 16.56
CA LEU A 570 -23.28 2.85 17.23
C LEU A 570 -24.07 1.82 16.40
N LEU A 571 -25.15 2.25 15.73
CA LEU A 571 -25.95 1.40 14.86
C LEU A 571 -25.18 0.94 13.62
N GLU A 572 -24.58 1.88 12.88
CA GLU A 572 -23.78 1.56 11.69
C GLU A 572 -22.52 0.76 12.08
N GLY A 573 -21.90 1.10 13.21
CA GLY A 573 -20.75 0.36 13.75
C GLY A 573 -21.08 -1.09 14.10
N GLY A 574 -22.25 -1.34 14.69
CA GLY A 574 -22.75 -2.69 14.95
C GLY A 574 -23.09 -3.44 13.66
N LYS A 575 -23.72 -2.76 12.70
CA LYS A 575 -24.11 -3.31 11.40
C LYS A 575 -22.91 -3.78 10.56
N TYR A 576 -21.83 -3.00 10.55
CA TYR A 576 -20.66 -3.27 9.70
C TYR A 576 -19.45 -3.85 10.44
N GLY A 577 -19.60 -4.22 11.72
CA GLY A 577 -18.57 -4.97 12.45
C GLY A 577 -17.37 -4.13 12.90
N VAL A 578 -17.58 -2.85 13.21
CA VAL A 578 -16.55 -1.92 13.72
C VAL A 578 -16.02 -2.36 15.10
N PHE A 579 -16.87 -3.00 15.90
CA PHE A 579 -16.52 -3.35 17.29
C PHE A 579 -15.78 -4.69 17.42
N PRO A 580 -14.85 -4.82 18.39
CA PRO A 580 -14.43 -3.79 19.35
C PRO A 580 -13.59 -2.69 18.70
N LEU A 581 -13.63 -1.47 19.27
CA LEU A 581 -12.65 -0.43 18.94
C LEU A 581 -11.28 -0.87 19.48
N ASP A 582 -10.23 -0.71 18.67
CA ASP A 582 -8.88 -1.16 18.99
C ASP A 582 -7.84 -0.15 18.51
N ASP A 583 -7.37 0.70 19.43
CA ASP A 583 -6.41 1.80 19.21
C ASP A 583 -4.94 1.38 19.32
N ARG A 584 -4.69 0.12 19.70
CA ARG A 584 -3.34 -0.42 19.86
C ARG A 584 -2.59 -0.42 18.54
N PHE A 585 -1.28 -0.20 18.61
CA PHE A 585 -0.37 -0.32 17.46
C PHE A 585 0.77 -1.28 17.79
N ALA A 586 1.66 -0.92 18.72
CA ALA A 586 2.82 -1.74 19.10
C ALA A 586 2.43 -3.18 19.50
N GLU A 587 1.38 -3.35 20.29
CA GLU A 587 0.93 -4.69 20.72
C GLU A 587 0.46 -5.54 19.54
N ARG A 588 -0.14 -4.91 18.52
CA ARG A 588 -0.63 -5.60 17.32
C ARG A 588 0.49 -5.95 16.35
N THR A 589 1.66 -5.32 16.45
CA THR A 589 2.85 -5.70 15.66
C THR A 589 3.41 -7.06 16.04
N ASP A 590 3.06 -7.61 17.21
CA ASP A 590 3.47 -8.94 17.61
C ASP A 590 2.95 -10.00 16.63
N VAL A 591 3.88 -10.56 15.85
CA VAL A 591 3.60 -11.58 14.85
C VAL A 591 2.99 -12.85 15.44
N THR A 592 3.15 -13.12 16.74
CA THR A 592 2.55 -14.28 17.39
C THR A 592 1.02 -14.20 17.50
N LEU A 593 0.44 -13.00 17.35
CA LEU A 593 -1.01 -12.80 17.24
C LEU A 593 -1.59 -13.31 15.92
N ARG A 594 -0.74 -13.65 14.94
CA ARG A 594 -1.10 -14.16 13.61
C ARG A 594 -0.39 -15.50 13.38
N PRO A 595 -1.05 -16.64 13.63
CA PRO A 595 -0.45 -17.95 13.44
C PRO A 595 0.13 -18.12 12.03
N SER A 596 1.35 -18.63 11.94
CA SER A 596 2.12 -18.78 10.71
C SER A 596 2.78 -20.15 10.64
N PHE A 597 3.38 -20.50 9.49
CA PHE A 597 4.19 -21.71 9.34
C PHE A 597 5.50 -21.71 10.16
N THR A 598 5.85 -20.59 10.78
CA THR A 598 7.02 -20.46 11.66
C THR A 598 6.65 -20.54 13.15
N SER A 599 5.35 -20.49 13.49
CA SER A 599 4.87 -20.48 14.86
C SER A 599 5.26 -21.74 15.63
N GLY A 600 5.85 -21.55 16.83
CA GLY A 600 6.26 -22.65 17.72
C GLY A 600 7.50 -23.42 17.26
N ARG A 601 8.19 -22.98 16.21
CA ARG A 601 9.42 -23.60 15.73
C ARG A 601 10.64 -22.89 16.29
N ASP A 602 11.58 -23.69 16.78
CA ASP A 602 12.91 -23.27 17.22
C ASP A 602 14.01 -23.71 16.26
N HIS A 603 13.69 -24.53 15.26
CA HIS A 603 14.63 -25.08 14.28
C HIS A 603 14.15 -24.89 12.83
N PHE A 604 15.04 -24.38 11.99
CA PHE A 604 14.80 -24.13 10.57
C PHE A 604 15.96 -24.65 9.74
N GLU A 605 15.65 -25.32 8.63
CA GLU A 605 16.62 -25.69 7.61
C GLU A 605 16.18 -25.09 6.27
N PHE A 606 17.11 -24.43 5.61
CA PHE A 606 16.93 -23.79 4.32
C PHE A 606 17.97 -24.30 3.33
N PHE A 607 17.58 -24.32 2.06
CA PHE A 607 18.39 -24.82 0.96
C PHE A 607 18.65 -23.71 -0.06
N PRO A 608 19.68 -23.84 -0.92
CA PRO A 608 19.95 -22.88 -1.97
C PRO A 608 18.71 -22.62 -2.84
N GLY A 609 18.52 -21.36 -3.26
CA GLY A 609 17.38 -20.94 -4.07
C GLY A 609 16.19 -20.44 -3.26
N MET A 610 16.20 -20.58 -1.93
CA MET A 610 15.25 -19.89 -1.05
C MET A 610 15.62 -18.41 -0.96
N THR A 611 14.97 -17.60 -1.80
CA THR A 611 15.14 -16.14 -1.88
C THR A 611 13.78 -15.47 -1.79
N ASN A 612 13.77 -14.16 -1.50
CA ASN A 612 12.56 -13.34 -1.46
C ASN A 612 11.49 -13.83 -0.47
N LEU A 613 11.91 -14.39 0.67
CA LEU A 613 10.98 -14.73 1.75
C LEU A 613 10.74 -13.49 2.62
N SER A 614 9.48 -13.07 2.74
CA SER A 614 9.10 -11.89 3.54
C SER A 614 9.44 -12.05 5.02
N GLU A 615 9.69 -10.93 5.72
CA GLU A 615 9.99 -10.94 7.17
C GLU A 615 8.91 -11.65 8.00
N GLY A 616 7.62 -11.43 7.68
CA GLY A 616 6.48 -12.05 8.39
C GLY A 616 6.42 -13.57 8.27
N THR A 617 7.13 -14.16 7.30
CA THR A 617 7.18 -15.61 7.08
C THR A 617 8.59 -16.21 7.26
N ALA A 618 9.58 -15.37 7.60
CA ALA A 618 10.94 -15.77 7.93
C ALA A 618 11.08 -16.14 9.43
N PRO A 619 12.17 -16.83 9.83
CA PRO A 619 12.46 -17.09 11.24
C PRO A 619 12.62 -15.80 12.04
N ASN A 620 11.92 -15.70 13.16
CA ASN A 620 12.00 -14.53 14.02
C ASN A 620 13.17 -14.64 15.01
N VAL A 621 14.32 -14.05 14.66
CA VAL A 621 15.52 -14.02 15.51
C VAL A 621 15.58 -12.82 16.48
N LYS A 622 14.58 -11.93 16.44
CA LYS A 622 14.62 -10.66 17.19
C LYS A 622 14.39 -10.91 18.68
N ASN A 623 15.12 -10.18 19.51
CA ASN A 623 15.04 -10.24 20.98
C ASN A 623 15.33 -11.63 21.57
N LEU A 624 16.06 -12.48 20.84
CA LEU A 624 16.30 -13.88 21.20
C LEU A 624 17.75 -14.28 20.89
N SER A 625 18.28 -15.18 21.71
CA SER A 625 19.52 -15.88 21.38
C SER A 625 19.28 -16.83 20.22
N HIS A 626 20.22 -16.93 19.28
CA HIS A 626 20.07 -17.78 18.11
C HIS A 626 21.43 -18.21 17.54
N SER A 627 21.42 -19.19 16.64
CA SER A 627 22.58 -19.55 15.85
C SER A 627 22.23 -19.75 14.38
N ILE A 628 23.12 -19.33 13.50
CA ILE A 628 23.04 -19.52 12.05
C ILE A 628 24.25 -20.38 11.64
N ALA A 629 24.01 -21.59 11.16
CA ALA A 629 25.05 -22.50 10.69
C ALA A 629 24.86 -22.82 9.21
N ALA A 630 25.95 -23.02 8.47
CA ALA A 630 25.88 -23.44 7.08
C ALA A 630 26.92 -24.52 6.78
N ASP A 631 26.46 -25.56 6.09
CA ASP A 631 27.31 -26.61 5.53
C ASP A 631 27.64 -26.23 4.09
N LEU A 632 28.92 -26.00 3.80
CA LEU A 632 29.40 -25.42 2.55
C LEU A 632 30.42 -26.34 1.87
N VAL A 633 30.52 -26.25 0.55
CA VAL A 633 31.66 -26.75 -0.23
C VAL A 633 32.37 -25.56 -0.87
N ILE A 634 33.60 -25.31 -0.42
CA ILE A 634 34.45 -24.22 -0.91
C ILE A 634 35.37 -24.78 -1.99
N PRO A 635 35.37 -24.23 -3.22
CA PRO A 635 36.22 -24.74 -4.30
C PRO A 635 37.69 -24.35 -4.05
N GLU A 636 38.63 -24.96 -4.80
CA GLU A 636 40.07 -24.78 -4.57
C GLU A 636 40.54 -23.31 -4.67
N GLN A 637 39.87 -22.51 -5.50
CA GLN A 637 40.15 -21.08 -5.66
C GLN A 637 39.55 -20.19 -4.54
N GLY A 638 38.88 -20.78 -3.54
CA GLY A 638 38.13 -20.05 -2.52
C GLY A 638 36.69 -19.72 -2.95
N ALA A 639 35.89 -19.19 -2.03
CA ALA A 639 34.53 -18.73 -2.32
C ALA A 639 34.32 -17.30 -1.82
N GLU A 640 33.42 -16.60 -2.50
CA GLU A 640 32.93 -15.27 -2.15
C GLU A 640 31.40 -15.33 -2.14
N GLY A 641 30.75 -14.41 -1.45
CA GLY A 641 29.31 -14.17 -1.54
C GLY A 641 28.54 -14.40 -0.25
N VAL A 642 27.25 -14.07 -0.30
CA VAL A 642 26.30 -14.17 0.82
C VAL A 642 25.90 -15.63 1.04
N ILE A 643 26.01 -16.08 2.29
CA ILE A 643 25.47 -17.37 2.73
C ILE A 643 23.99 -17.17 3.10
N LEU A 644 23.69 -16.13 3.87
CA LEU A 644 22.35 -15.77 4.30
C LEU A 644 22.25 -14.26 4.55
N ALA A 645 21.13 -13.65 4.16
CA ALA A 645 20.81 -12.26 4.48
C ALA A 645 19.35 -12.12 4.91
N MET A 646 19.09 -11.13 5.77
CA MET A 646 17.75 -10.71 6.18
C MET A 646 17.75 -9.20 6.40
N GLY A 647 16.85 -8.48 5.73
CA GLY A 647 16.76 -7.02 5.78
C GLY A 647 17.60 -6.36 4.68
N GLY A 648 17.91 -5.07 4.85
CA GLY A 648 18.60 -4.28 3.82
C GLY A 648 19.28 -3.03 4.37
N THR A 649 19.30 -1.96 3.58
CA THR A 649 19.93 -0.68 3.95
C THR A 649 19.30 -0.05 5.20
N THR A 650 17.99 -0.29 5.42
CA THR A 650 17.23 0.23 6.57
C THR A 650 17.52 -0.50 7.88
N GLY A 651 18.08 -1.70 7.84
CA GLY A 651 18.31 -2.54 9.02
C GLY A 651 18.31 -4.03 8.64
N GLY A 652 19.05 -4.86 9.37
CA GLY A 652 19.16 -6.28 9.03
C GLY A 652 20.45 -6.94 9.49
N TYR A 653 20.68 -8.16 9.02
CA TYR A 653 21.92 -8.90 9.24
C TYR A 653 22.26 -9.80 8.05
N THR A 654 23.55 -10.08 7.88
CA THR A 654 24.05 -10.96 6.82
C THR A 654 25.27 -11.76 7.27
N LEU A 655 25.35 -13.01 6.84
CA LEU A 655 26.51 -13.88 6.96
C LEU A 655 27.05 -14.14 5.56
N PHE A 656 28.31 -13.79 5.31
CA PHE A 656 28.92 -13.89 3.97
C PHE A 656 30.40 -14.24 4.06
N ILE A 657 30.97 -14.65 2.92
CA ILE A 657 32.41 -14.78 2.74
C ILE A 657 32.89 -13.66 1.82
N LYS A 658 33.89 -12.89 2.28
CA LYS A 658 34.57 -11.91 1.44
C LYS A 658 36.08 -11.93 1.67
N ASP A 659 36.85 -11.85 0.60
CA ASP A 659 38.32 -11.94 0.61
C ASP A 659 38.78 -13.20 1.38
N GLY A 660 38.08 -14.32 1.15
CA GLY A 660 38.29 -15.60 1.84
C GLY A 660 37.93 -15.63 3.32
N LYS A 661 37.38 -14.56 3.92
CA LYS A 661 37.04 -14.48 5.35
C LYS A 661 35.54 -14.55 5.58
N LEU A 662 35.15 -15.25 6.64
CA LEU A 662 33.77 -15.32 7.10
C LEU A 662 33.43 -14.05 7.89
N THR A 663 32.35 -13.38 7.51
CA THR A 663 31.89 -12.15 8.16
C THR A 663 30.40 -12.23 8.48
N TYR A 664 30.05 -11.86 9.71
CA TYR A 664 28.69 -11.52 10.10
C TYR A 664 28.61 -10.00 10.26
N ASP A 665 27.70 -9.34 9.55
CA ASP A 665 27.46 -7.90 9.66
C ASP A 665 26.04 -7.65 10.14
N TYR A 666 25.91 -6.79 11.15
CA TYR A 666 24.64 -6.39 11.73
C TYR A 666 24.40 -4.89 11.50
N ASN A 667 23.35 -4.57 10.78
CA ASN A 667 22.93 -3.20 10.47
C ASN A 667 21.81 -2.76 11.43
N TRP A 668 22.12 -1.88 12.37
CA TRP A 668 21.14 -1.23 13.24
C TRP A 668 20.79 0.15 12.68
N PHE A 669 19.84 0.18 11.75
CA PHE A 669 19.26 1.37 11.12
C PHE A 669 20.24 2.31 10.40
N ASP A 670 21.37 1.79 9.92
CA ASP A 670 22.54 2.52 9.39
C ASP A 670 23.18 3.52 10.38
N LEU A 671 22.69 3.58 11.62
CA LEU A 671 23.27 4.38 12.70
C LEU A 671 24.47 3.68 13.34
N GLU A 672 24.36 2.36 13.55
CA GLU A 672 25.43 1.53 14.08
C GLU A 672 25.53 0.24 13.27
N ARG A 673 26.77 -0.13 12.92
CA ARG A 673 27.06 -1.38 12.21
C ARG A 673 28.12 -2.15 12.96
N THR A 674 27.89 -3.44 13.15
CA THR A 674 28.85 -4.33 13.82
C THR A 674 29.24 -5.46 12.87
N ALA A 675 30.46 -5.37 12.32
CA ALA A 675 31.03 -6.42 11.48
C ALA A 675 31.99 -7.30 12.29
N ILE A 676 31.67 -8.59 12.39
CA ILE A 676 32.48 -9.62 13.04
C ILE A 676 33.14 -10.42 11.92
N THR A 677 34.46 -10.30 11.76
CA THR A 677 35.19 -10.95 10.66
C THR A 677 36.21 -11.94 11.20
N SER A 678 36.26 -13.14 10.60
CA SER A 678 37.20 -14.19 11.00
C SER A 678 38.66 -13.74 10.86
N ALA A 679 39.48 -14.10 11.85
CA ALA A 679 40.93 -13.86 11.78
C ALA A 679 41.64 -14.76 10.76
N THR A 680 41.03 -15.90 10.44
CA THR A 680 41.54 -16.91 9.50
C THR A 680 40.64 -16.99 8.27
N GLU A 681 41.22 -17.40 7.14
CA GLU A 681 40.48 -17.73 5.93
C GLU A 681 39.61 -18.98 6.11
N VAL A 682 38.54 -19.07 5.33
CA VAL A 682 37.68 -20.27 5.24
C VAL A 682 38.41 -21.34 4.42
N PRO A 683 38.61 -22.56 4.95
CA PRO A 683 39.32 -23.61 4.24
C PRO A 683 38.53 -24.12 3.02
N THR A 684 39.26 -24.56 2.00
CA THR A 684 38.70 -25.24 0.83
C THR A 684 38.13 -26.62 1.19
N GLY A 685 37.18 -27.13 0.41
CA GLY A 685 36.50 -28.40 0.61
C GLY A 685 35.23 -28.26 1.45
N LYS A 686 34.80 -29.36 2.08
CA LYS A 686 33.65 -29.34 3.00
C LYS A 686 34.00 -28.58 4.27
N VAL A 687 33.20 -27.57 4.58
CA VAL A 687 33.36 -26.73 5.78
C VAL A 687 32.01 -26.45 6.41
N ASN A 688 31.96 -26.49 7.74
CA ASN A 688 30.84 -25.96 8.51
C ASN A 688 31.23 -24.59 9.06
N VAL A 689 30.41 -23.59 8.79
CA VAL A 689 30.54 -22.25 9.38
C VAL A 689 29.35 -21.97 10.28
N ARG A 690 29.55 -21.21 11.36
CA ARG A 690 28.47 -20.91 12.31
C ARG A 690 28.65 -19.55 12.97
N PHE A 691 27.56 -18.82 13.11
CA PHE A 691 27.43 -17.64 13.94
C PHE A 691 26.51 -17.96 15.13
N ASP A 692 26.95 -17.64 16.35
CA ASP A 692 26.13 -17.68 17.56
C ASP A 692 25.90 -16.27 18.08
N PHE A 693 24.65 -15.94 18.42
CA PHE A 693 24.29 -14.73 19.14
C PHE A 693 23.72 -15.07 20.52
N ASP A 694 24.42 -14.59 21.55
CA ASP A 694 24.02 -14.69 22.95
C ASP A 694 23.39 -13.36 23.35
N TYR A 695 22.06 -13.28 23.28
CA TYR A 695 21.28 -12.09 23.61
C TYR A 695 21.36 -11.79 25.10
N ASP A 696 21.54 -10.52 25.47
CA ASP A 696 21.71 -10.13 26.88
C ASP A 696 20.45 -10.44 27.75
N GLY A 697 19.28 -10.64 27.14
CA GLY A 697 18.00 -10.88 27.83
C GLY A 697 17.30 -9.60 28.33
N ASP A 698 16.17 -9.77 29.03
CA ASP A 698 15.48 -8.74 29.82
C ASP A 698 15.06 -7.43 29.10
N GLY A 699 14.47 -7.55 27.90
CA GLY A 699 13.83 -6.42 27.21
C GLY A 699 13.86 -6.55 25.69
N ALA A 700 13.30 -5.57 24.99
CA ALA A 700 13.34 -5.50 23.53
C ALA A 700 14.56 -4.69 23.03
N GLY A 701 15.15 -5.10 21.91
CA GLY A 701 16.22 -4.39 21.20
C GLY A 701 17.58 -4.33 21.91
N LYS A 702 17.85 -5.23 22.88
CA LYS A 702 19.12 -5.25 23.62
C LYS A 702 20.27 -5.79 22.78
N GLY A 703 21.48 -5.57 23.26
CA GLY A 703 22.67 -6.12 22.65
C GLY A 703 22.86 -7.60 22.96
N GLY A 704 24.03 -8.08 22.58
CA GLY A 704 24.47 -9.43 22.87
C GLY A 704 25.87 -9.68 22.35
N LYS A 705 26.37 -10.88 22.58
CA LYS A 705 27.69 -11.31 22.13
C LYS A 705 27.57 -12.18 20.89
N GLY A 706 28.13 -11.71 19.77
CA GLY A 706 28.21 -12.46 18.51
C GLY A 706 29.53 -13.22 18.42
N THR A 707 29.50 -14.51 18.05
CA THR A 707 30.70 -15.35 17.93
C THR A 707 30.69 -16.13 16.61
N LEU A 708 31.80 -16.10 15.87
CA LEU A 708 31.97 -16.87 14.63
C LEU A 708 32.80 -18.14 14.86
N PHE A 709 32.41 -19.20 14.16
CA PHE A 709 33.07 -20.49 14.15
C PHE A 709 33.31 -21.00 12.73
N ILE A 710 34.44 -21.67 12.53
CA ILE A 710 34.76 -22.48 11.35
C ILE A 710 35.15 -23.87 11.85
N ASN A 711 34.44 -24.92 11.42
CA ASN A 711 34.62 -26.30 11.86
C ASN A 711 34.68 -26.43 13.40
N ASN A 712 33.72 -25.82 14.10
CA ASN A 712 33.61 -25.75 15.57
C ASN A 712 34.76 -25.05 16.30
N ARG A 713 35.67 -24.37 15.59
CA ARG A 713 36.70 -23.52 16.21
C ARG A 713 36.25 -22.06 16.18
N LYS A 714 36.27 -21.39 17.33
CA LYS A 714 36.02 -19.94 17.43
C LYS A 714 37.09 -19.19 16.63
N VAL A 715 36.66 -18.31 15.72
CA VAL A 715 37.55 -17.53 14.83
C VAL A 715 37.40 -16.01 14.97
N ALA A 716 36.30 -15.54 15.57
CA ALA A 716 36.08 -14.15 15.96
C ALA A 716 34.95 -14.04 16.99
N GLU A 717 34.89 -12.92 17.72
CA GLU A 717 33.81 -12.56 18.64
C GLU A 717 33.81 -11.04 18.81
N GLU A 718 32.63 -10.45 18.89
CA GLU A 718 32.42 -9.02 19.14
C GLU A 718 31.06 -8.80 19.82
N ARG A 719 30.91 -7.66 20.50
CA ARG A 719 29.63 -7.24 21.07
C ARG A 719 28.81 -6.43 20.05
N ILE A 720 27.57 -6.83 19.86
CA ILE A 720 26.54 -6.03 19.19
C ILE A 720 25.83 -5.24 20.28
N ASN A 721 25.90 -3.90 20.26
CA ASN A 721 25.39 -3.09 21.38
C ASN A 721 23.86 -2.98 21.40
N LYS A 722 23.23 -2.99 20.23
CA LYS A 722 21.79 -2.85 20.05
C LYS A 722 21.30 -3.70 18.89
N THR A 723 20.08 -4.22 19.02
CA THR A 723 19.42 -4.95 17.95
C THR A 723 18.10 -4.27 17.57
N VAL A 724 17.61 -4.58 16.38
CA VAL A 724 16.26 -4.20 15.95
C VAL A 724 15.25 -5.00 16.79
N ALA A 725 14.27 -4.29 17.36
CA ALA A 725 13.29 -4.86 18.27
C ALA A 725 12.06 -5.43 17.54
N GLY A 726 11.58 -4.73 16.51
CA GLY A 726 10.32 -4.98 15.81
C GLY A 726 10.52 -5.49 14.38
N ARG A 727 10.79 -4.62 13.42
CA ARG A 727 10.91 -5.00 11.99
C ARG A 727 12.20 -4.48 11.39
N PHE A 728 12.90 -5.29 10.59
CA PHE A 728 14.16 -4.89 9.95
C PHE A 728 13.93 -3.94 8.77
N GLY A 729 12.88 -4.22 7.99
CA GLY A 729 12.57 -3.46 6.79
C GLY A 729 11.45 -4.09 5.98
N VAL A 730 11.44 -3.71 4.70
CA VAL A 730 10.62 -4.31 3.65
C VAL A 730 11.39 -5.30 2.78
N ASP A 731 12.70 -5.40 2.98
CA ASP A 731 13.56 -6.38 2.33
C ASP A 731 13.31 -7.81 2.84
N THR A 732 13.89 -8.77 2.13
CA THR A 732 13.59 -10.19 2.31
C THR A 732 14.71 -10.99 2.95
N PHE A 733 14.35 -12.19 3.37
CA PHE A 733 15.25 -13.26 3.72
C PHE A 733 15.71 -14.02 2.47
N GLY A 734 17.01 -14.27 2.36
CA GLY A 734 17.61 -15.02 1.26
C GLY A 734 18.78 -15.92 1.68
N VAL A 735 18.91 -17.07 0.99
CA VAL A 735 20.03 -18.01 1.13
C VAL A 735 20.82 -18.06 -0.17
N GLY A 736 22.12 -17.78 -0.07
CA GLY A 736 23.08 -17.84 -1.20
C GLY A 736 23.22 -16.55 -2.02
N LEU A 737 22.42 -15.52 -1.73
CA LEU A 737 22.51 -14.19 -2.32
C LEU A 737 21.67 -13.18 -1.51
N ASP A 738 21.96 -11.90 -1.69
CA ASP A 738 21.20 -10.76 -1.16
C ASP A 738 20.65 -9.97 -2.35
N THR A 739 19.37 -10.19 -2.69
CA THR A 739 18.76 -9.79 -3.97
C THR A 739 18.27 -8.35 -4.04
N GLN A 740 18.20 -7.65 -2.90
CA GLN A 740 17.55 -6.33 -2.79
C GLN A 740 18.55 -5.29 -2.25
N ALA A 741 18.11 -4.37 -1.39
CA ALA A 741 18.99 -3.36 -0.83
C ALA A 741 20.05 -4.05 0.04
N PRO A 742 21.35 -3.76 -0.15
CA PRO A 742 22.40 -4.52 0.54
C PRO A 742 22.32 -4.32 2.05
N VAL A 743 22.32 -5.43 2.80
CA VAL A 743 22.44 -5.36 4.25
C VAL A 743 23.79 -4.75 4.66
N SER A 744 24.88 -5.10 3.96
CA SER A 744 26.25 -4.66 4.27
C SER A 744 26.83 -3.73 3.21
N LYS A 745 27.54 -2.69 3.65
CA LYS A 745 28.35 -1.82 2.76
C LYS A 745 29.60 -2.54 2.20
N ALA A 746 29.88 -3.77 2.65
CA ALA A 746 31.05 -4.53 2.20
C ALA A 746 30.87 -5.14 0.80
N TYR A 747 29.65 -5.26 0.27
CA TYR A 747 29.39 -5.84 -1.04
C TYR A 747 28.30 -5.08 -1.79
N LYS A 748 28.07 -5.45 -3.05
CA LYS A 748 26.93 -4.99 -3.85
C LYS A 748 26.00 -6.18 -4.15
N PRO A 749 24.67 -6.00 -4.13
CA PRO A 749 23.74 -7.06 -4.51
C PRO A 749 23.99 -7.46 -5.98
N PRO A 750 23.80 -8.75 -6.37
CA PRO A 750 23.28 -9.82 -5.53
C PRO A 750 24.31 -10.52 -4.60
N PHE A 751 25.60 -10.16 -4.71
CA PHE A 751 26.75 -10.83 -4.08
C PHE A 751 26.60 -12.36 -3.94
N LYS A 752 26.26 -13.01 -5.06
CA LYS A 752 25.93 -14.43 -5.11
C LYS A 752 27.08 -15.32 -4.63
N PHE A 753 26.77 -16.31 -3.79
CA PHE A 753 27.73 -17.29 -3.30
C PHE A 753 28.35 -18.09 -4.45
N THR A 754 29.68 -18.16 -4.50
CA THR A 754 30.42 -18.84 -5.58
C THR A 754 30.82 -20.29 -5.24
N GLY A 755 30.59 -20.72 -4.00
CA GLY A 755 30.69 -22.13 -3.59
C GLY A 755 29.35 -22.85 -3.67
N GLU A 756 29.27 -24.03 -3.07
CA GLU A 756 28.00 -24.76 -2.86
C GLU A 756 27.55 -24.59 -1.41
N ILE A 757 26.28 -24.27 -1.20
CA ILE A 757 25.62 -24.33 0.11
C ILE A 757 24.85 -25.65 0.13
N GLU A 758 25.18 -26.58 1.02
CA GLU A 758 24.43 -27.83 1.19
C GLU A 758 23.14 -27.56 1.98
N LYS A 759 23.23 -26.80 3.08
CA LYS A 759 22.09 -26.23 3.80
C LYS A 759 22.52 -25.04 4.68
N VAL A 760 21.53 -24.27 5.11
CA VAL A 760 21.64 -23.32 6.22
C VAL A 760 20.65 -23.71 7.33
N THR A 761 21.12 -23.77 8.57
CA THR A 761 20.32 -24.05 9.76
C THR A 761 20.23 -22.82 10.65
N ILE A 762 19.02 -22.50 11.12
CA ILE A 762 18.79 -21.50 12.16
C ILE A 762 18.16 -22.17 13.37
N ASP A 763 18.82 -22.06 14.52
CA ASP A 763 18.30 -22.49 15.81
C ASP A 763 18.00 -21.26 16.69
N ILE A 764 16.79 -21.17 17.20
CA ILE A 764 16.34 -20.11 18.11
C ILE A 764 16.32 -20.68 19.53
N LYS A 765 16.91 -19.96 20.48
CA LYS A 765 16.98 -20.36 21.88
C LYS A 765 16.06 -19.44 22.69
N SER A 766 15.02 -20.04 23.28
CA SER A 766 14.11 -19.38 24.22
C SER A 766 14.76 -19.08 25.55
#